data_AF-A0A8K0ES88-F1
#
_entry.id   AF-A0A8K0ES88-F1
#
_cell.length_a   1.000
_cell.length_b   1.000
_cell.length_c   1.000
_cell.angle_alpha   90.00
_cell.angle_beta   90.00
_cell.angle_gamma   90.00
#
_symmetry.space_group_name_H-M   'P 1'
#
loop_
_entity.id
_entity.type
_entity.pdbx_description
1 polymer ?
#
loop_
_entity_poly.entity_id
_entity_poly.type
_entity_poly.pdbx_seq_one_letter_code
_entity_poly.pdbx_strand_id
1 'polypeptide(L)'
;MSRCLTGEIYKKLKDKKTQSGYTLDGCIQTGVDNPGHLFIMTVGAVAGDEESYKTFADMFDPIISGRHGGYGKDAKHKTDLTYENLRGGDTLDPNYVLSSRVRTGRSIRGLALPPWCTRAERRDVEKILKEALSTFDGEFSGKYYPLKGMTEEEQQQLIDDHFLFDKPVSPLLTCAGMARDWPDARGIWHNDDKTFLVWINEEDHTRVISMEKGGNMKRVFQRFCTGLKKVEDVIKSKGYEFMWNPHLGYVLTCPSNLGTGLRAGVHVKLPKVSQHPDFDHFLEQLRLQKRGTGGVDTAATGGTFDISNADRLGMSEVELVQKVVDGVELLVNMEKALEAGKDVYTVWPKAYPDLTKHNNWMAKCLTPQMYHSLVDKKTDSGYTIDECIQTGVDNPGHPFIMTVGLVAGDEECYTTFADLFDPVIEGRHNGYKKTDLHKTDLDSSKLQGGDDLDPKYVLSSRVRTGRSIRGYTLPPWCTRAERRGVEKVLCDALGKLEGELQGKYYPLYEMDDKTQEQLIADHFLFDKPVSPLLTSAKMARDWPDGRGIWHNDAKNFLVWINEEDHTRVISMEKGGNMKKVFDRFCDGLKKVEEHVKEQGKEFMWNEHLGYVLTCPSNLGTGLRAGVHVKLPKLSTNPHFSHILEQLRLQKRGTGGVDTAATGGIFDISNTDRLGCSEVELVQKVVDGVKLLVEMEKRLEKKKDIGDLIPGGPLVEPSEVKIELQSDNFPDLSQHNNHMAKCLTKDIFDCLKDKKTKNGCTLDLCIQTGVDNPGHPFIMTVGAVAGDEESYTVFAELFDPIIEARHKGFKKTDVHKTDLDATKLSGGDDLDPDFVLSSRVRTGRSIRGYALPPMCSRHERREVERIVSTALGNLGGEFSGKYYPLKGMTEEEQQQLIDDHFLFDKPVSPLLTCAGMARDWPDARGIWHNNDKTFLVWINEEDHTRLISMEKGGNMKRVFERFCNGLNLVEKEMKKMGKAYMWNEHLGYVLTCPSNLGTGLRAGVHVKLEKMSTHEKFDEVLEKLNLQKRGTGGVDTAAEGGTFDISNADRLGHSEVSLVQQVIDGVKLLVAMEKKLIAGESIDDLMPGQTSVEHETNV
;
A
#
# COMPACT_ATOMS: atom_id res chain seq x y z
N MET A 1 -6.77 5.81 -2.12
CA MET A 1 -5.89 6.27 -3.22
C MET A 1 -6.40 7.57 -3.85
N SER A 2 -7.62 7.63 -4.39
CA SER A 2 -8.14 8.80 -5.13
C SER A 2 -8.11 10.13 -4.36
N ARG A 3 -8.31 10.10 -3.04
CA ARG A 3 -8.20 11.28 -2.15
C ARG A 3 -6.76 11.78 -1.95
N CYS A 4 -5.76 10.98 -2.28
CA CYS A 4 -4.35 11.21 -1.97
C CYS A 4 -3.50 11.47 -3.22
N LEU A 5 -3.81 10.81 -4.35
CA LEU A 5 -3.03 10.93 -5.58
C LEU A 5 -3.45 12.18 -6.37
N THR A 6 -2.80 13.31 -6.10
CA THR A 6 -3.02 14.56 -6.84
C THR A 6 -2.28 14.57 -8.18
N GLY A 7 -2.64 15.49 -9.08
CA GLY A 7 -1.93 15.66 -10.36
C GLY A 7 -0.45 16.04 -10.19
N GLU A 8 -0.09 16.73 -9.10
CA GLU A 8 1.29 17.05 -8.76
C GLU A 8 2.07 15.82 -8.29
N ILE A 9 1.48 15.01 -7.40
CA ILE A 9 2.07 13.76 -6.94
C ILE A 9 2.25 12.79 -8.12
N TYR A 10 1.25 12.67 -8.98
CA TYR A 10 1.36 11.82 -10.19
C TYR A 10 2.50 12.28 -11.09
N LYS A 11 2.62 13.58 -11.40
CA LYS A 11 3.74 14.11 -12.20
C LYS A 11 5.11 13.82 -11.58
N LYS A 12 5.22 13.84 -10.24
CA LYS A 12 6.45 13.55 -9.51
C LYS A 12 6.83 12.05 -9.54
N LEU A 13 5.84 11.17 -9.57
CA LEU A 13 6.03 9.73 -9.37
C LEU A 13 5.92 8.89 -10.65
N LYS A 14 5.28 9.37 -11.72
CA LYS A 14 4.95 8.57 -12.92
C LYS A 14 6.15 7.89 -13.60
N ASP A 15 7.33 8.48 -13.52
CA ASP A 15 8.55 7.97 -14.17
C ASP A 15 9.43 7.18 -13.19
N LYS A 16 9.04 7.06 -11.91
CA LYS A 16 9.76 6.27 -10.91
C LYS A 16 9.43 4.79 -11.01
N LYS A 17 10.43 3.97 -10.70
CA LYS A 17 10.33 2.51 -10.57
C LYS A 17 11.12 2.06 -9.34
N THR A 18 10.67 0.99 -8.70
CA THR A 18 11.45 0.30 -7.66
C THR A 18 12.66 -0.40 -8.30
N GLN A 19 13.59 -0.91 -7.49
CA GLN A 19 14.75 -1.66 -7.95
C GLN A 19 14.37 -2.93 -8.73
N SER A 20 13.25 -3.58 -8.36
CA SER A 20 12.70 -4.73 -9.09
C SER A 20 12.02 -4.34 -10.41
N GLY A 21 11.77 -3.05 -10.63
CA GLY A 21 11.12 -2.49 -11.82
C GLY A 21 9.62 -2.19 -11.66
N TYR A 22 9.04 -2.36 -10.47
CA TYR A 22 7.63 -2.07 -10.22
C TYR A 22 7.34 -0.56 -10.32
N THR A 23 6.23 -0.19 -10.97
CA THR A 23 5.93 1.20 -11.37
C THR A 23 4.77 1.79 -10.58
N LEU A 24 4.62 3.13 -10.64
CA LEU A 24 3.44 3.79 -10.08
C LEU A 24 2.13 3.27 -10.70
N ASP A 25 2.10 3.06 -12.02
CA ASP A 25 0.93 2.52 -12.72
C ASP A 25 0.56 1.14 -12.16
N GLY A 26 1.56 0.28 -11.87
CA GLY A 26 1.36 -1.00 -11.17
C GLY A 26 0.71 -0.80 -9.80
N CYS A 27 1.23 0.14 -9.00
CA CYS A 27 0.67 0.42 -7.68
C CYS A 27 -0.80 0.85 -7.70
N ILE A 28 -1.24 1.62 -8.70
CA ILE A 28 -2.57 2.26 -8.71
C ILE A 28 -3.60 1.54 -9.59
N GLN A 29 -3.18 0.53 -10.37
CA GLN A 29 -4.03 -0.15 -11.36
C GLN A 29 -5.36 -0.63 -10.75
N THR A 30 -5.29 -1.26 -9.58
CA THR A 30 -6.46 -1.78 -8.87
C THR A 30 -7.51 -0.71 -8.56
N GLY A 31 -7.11 0.52 -8.22
CA GLY A 31 -8.05 1.60 -7.92
C GLY A 31 -8.53 2.38 -9.15
N VAL A 32 -7.92 2.16 -10.30
CA VAL A 32 -8.34 2.80 -11.56
C VAL A 32 -9.31 1.90 -12.29
N ASP A 33 -8.96 0.62 -12.44
CA ASP A 33 -9.78 -0.33 -13.19
C ASP A 33 -11.02 -0.79 -12.41
N ASN A 34 -11.00 -0.60 -11.09
CA ASN A 34 -12.14 -0.79 -10.23
C ASN A 34 -12.51 0.55 -9.55
N PRO A 35 -13.56 1.25 -10.04
CA PRO A 35 -14.01 2.50 -9.43
C PRO A 35 -14.57 2.33 -8.01
N GLY A 36 -14.66 1.08 -7.52
CA GLY A 36 -15.15 0.74 -6.20
C GLY A 36 -16.67 0.59 -6.16
N HIS A 37 -17.18 0.27 -4.98
CA HIS A 37 -18.61 0.15 -4.71
C HIS A 37 -19.09 1.40 -3.97
N LEU A 38 -20.30 1.90 -4.28
CA LEU A 38 -20.85 3.15 -3.69
C LEU A 38 -20.85 3.16 -2.16
N PHE A 39 -20.93 1.98 -1.54
CA PHE A 39 -21.02 1.84 -0.09
C PHE A 39 -19.73 1.32 0.57
N ILE A 40 -18.70 0.97 -0.20
CA ILE A 40 -17.45 0.37 0.33
C ILE A 40 -16.24 1.13 -0.19
N MET A 41 -15.53 1.78 0.72
CA MET A 41 -14.29 2.49 0.40
C MET A 41 -13.10 1.53 0.38
N THR A 42 -12.62 1.19 -0.82
CA THR A 42 -11.39 0.41 -1.01
C THR A 42 -10.14 1.29 -0.91
N VAL A 43 -8.98 0.68 -0.70
CA VAL A 43 -7.69 1.39 -0.71
C VAL A 43 -7.37 1.93 -2.10
N GLY A 44 -7.53 1.09 -3.13
CA GLY A 44 -7.23 1.42 -4.53
C GLY A 44 -5.74 1.50 -4.87
N ALA A 45 -4.85 0.92 -4.05
CA ALA A 45 -3.42 0.82 -4.34
C ALA A 45 -2.79 -0.42 -3.69
N VAL A 46 -1.76 -1.00 -4.32
CA VAL A 46 -1.00 -2.17 -3.85
C VAL A 46 0.51 -1.98 -4.04
N ALA A 47 1.32 -2.68 -3.24
CA ALA A 47 2.76 -2.76 -3.37
C ALA A 47 3.16 -4.00 -4.18
N GLY A 48 4.16 -3.86 -5.05
CA GLY A 48 4.73 -4.99 -5.80
C GLY A 48 5.98 -5.57 -5.14
N ASP A 49 6.60 -4.82 -4.24
CA ASP A 49 7.76 -5.24 -3.46
C ASP A 49 7.86 -4.40 -2.18
N GLU A 50 8.82 -4.72 -1.33
CA GLU A 50 9.02 -3.99 -0.08
C GLU A 50 9.39 -2.51 -0.28
N GLU A 51 10.14 -2.20 -1.34
CA GLU A 51 10.59 -0.84 -1.65
C GLU A 51 9.45 0.06 -2.17
N SER A 52 8.35 -0.51 -2.65
CA SER A 52 7.20 0.22 -3.18
C SER A 52 6.71 1.30 -2.21
N TYR A 53 6.67 1.00 -0.90
CA TYR A 53 6.26 1.95 0.13
C TYR A 53 7.23 3.12 0.32
N LYS A 54 8.52 2.93 0.00
CA LYS A 54 9.54 3.98 0.05
C LYS A 54 9.57 4.80 -1.24
N THR A 55 9.58 4.12 -2.39
CA THR A 55 9.67 4.76 -3.72
C THR A 55 8.48 5.67 -4.00
N PHE A 56 7.29 5.24 -3.57
CA PHE A 56 6.03 5.94 -3.75
C PHE A 56 5.44 6.48 -2.44
N ALA A 57 6.29 6.78 -1.44
CA ALA A 57 5.87 7.26 -0.11
C ALA A 57 4.97 8.51 -0.16
N ASP A 58 5.21 9.45 -1.09
CA ASP A 58 4.37 10.64 -1.27
C ASP A 58 2.89 10.29 -1.54
N MET A 59 2.62 9.10 -2.09
CA MET A 59 1.27 8.55 -2.27
C MET A 59 0.87 7.61 -1.14
N PHE A 60 1.75 6.70 -0.71
CA PHE A 60 1.41 5.68 0.29
C PHE A 60 1.24 6.25 1.70
N ASP A 61 2.08 7.18 2.15
CA ASP A 61 1.99 7.71 3.53
C ASP A 61 0.64 8.39 3.80
N PRO A 62 0.10 9.24 2.90
CA PRO A 62 -1.25 9.79 3.07
C PRO A 62 -2.35 8.71 3.05
N ILE A 63 -2.20 7.66 2.23
CA ILE A 63 -3.14 6.53 2.19
C ILE A 63 -3.10 5.76 3.52
N ILE A 64 -1.91 5.46 4.03
CA ILE A 64 -1.67 4.75 5.29
C ILE A 64 -2.25 5.56 6.44
N SER A 65 -1.90 6.85 6.54
CA SER A 65 -2.44 7.76 7.55
C SER A 65 -3.96 7.81 7.49
N GLY A 66 -4.56 7.95 6.30
CA GLY A 66 -6.01 7.99 6.14
C GLY A 66 -6.71 6.67 6.50
N ARG A 67 -6.10 5.52 6.18
CA ARG A 67 -6.67 4.19 6.46
C ARG A 67 -6.53 3.77 7.92
N HIS A 68 -5.44 4.17 8.58
CA HIS A 68 -5.05 3.74 9.92
C HIS A 68 -5.16 4.87 10.96
N GLY A 69 -6.18 5.71 10.84
CA GLY A 69 -6.57 6.65 11.90
C GLY A 69 -5.53 7.71 12.24
N GLY A 70 -4.81 8.23 11.24
CA GLY A 70 -3.78 9.26 11.43
C GLY A 70 -2.38 8.71 11.69
N TYR A 71 -2.11 7.43 11.35
CA TYR A 71 -0.78 6.85 11.44
C TYR A 71 0.23 7.62 10.58
N GLY A 72 0.93 8.57 11.19
CA GLY A 72 1.82 9.50 10.50
C GLY A 72 3.09 8.82 9.98
N LYS A 73 3.70 9.42 8.95
CA LYS A 73 4.92 8.91 8.26
C LYS A 73 6.12 8.60 9.15
N ASP A 74 6.19 9.20 10.35
CA ASP A 74 7.28 9.02 11.31
C ASP A 74 6.86 8.14 12.51
N ALA A 75 5.61 7.64 12.53
CA ALA A 75 5.12 6.76 13.58
C ALA A 75 5.85 5.40 13.53
N LYS A 76 5.90 4.70 14.67
CA LYS A 76 6.52 3.38 14.74
C LYS A 76 5.52 2.31 15.12
N HIS A 77 5.67 1.14 14.54
CA HIS A 77 4.83 0.00 14.80
C HIS A 77 5.35 -0.79 16.00
N LYS A 78 4.43 -1.40 16.74
CA LYS A 78 4.75 -2.25 17.89
C LYS A 78 4.40 -3.69 17.53
N THR A 79 5.20 -4.64 17.98
CA THR A 79 4.97 -6.07 17.82
C THR A 79 5.09 -6.72 19.19
N ASP A 80 4.14 -7.60 19.53
CA ASP A 80 4.15 -8.40 20.76
C ASP A 80 3.35 -9.68 20.52
N LEU A 81 4.06 -10.79 20.35
CA LEU A 81 3.49 -12.14 20.18
C LEU A 81 3.49 -12.95 21.49
N THR A 82 3.68 -12.30 22.64
CA THR A 82 3.71 -12.95 23.97
C THR A 82 2.27 -13.21 24.44
N TYR A 83 1.72 -14.38 24.09
CA TYR A 83 0.31 -14.70 24.35
C TYR A 83 -0.06 -14.70 25.84
N GLU A 84 0.91 -14.84 26.74
CA GLU A 84 0.73 -14.76 28.19
C GLU A 84 0.27 -13.37 28.65
N ASN A 85 0.58 -12.33 27.88
CA ASN A 85 0.13 -10.96 28.14
C ASN A 85 -1.37 -10.78 27.87
N LEU A 86 -2.03 -11.72 27.17
CA LEU A 86 -3.48 -11.71 26.95
C LEU A 86 -4.24 -12.07 28.23
N ARG A 87 -5.15 -11.18 28.64
CA ARG A 87 -6.01 -11.33 29.82
C ARG A 87 -7.40 -11.82 29.38
N GLY A 88 -7.92 -12.86 30.05
CA GLY A 88 -9.18 -13.50 29.69
C GLY A 88 -9.14 -14.21 28.34
N GLY A 89 -10.28 -14.29 27.67
CA GLY A 89 -10.43 -14.93 26.36
C GLY A 89 -10.41 -16.47 26.38
N ASP A 90 -10.27 -17.08 27.55
CA ASP A 90 -10.37 -18.52 27.80
C ASP A 90 -11.79 -18.96 28.18
N THR A 91 -12.66 -18.01 28.56
CA THR A 91 -13.99 -18.24 29.14
C THR A 91 -15.14 -17.52 28.41
N LEU A 92 -14.94 -17.06 27.17
CA LEU A 92 -16.04 -16.42 26.42
C LEU A 92 -17.25 -17.36 26.33
N ASP A 93 -18.45 -16.82 26.57
CA ASP A 93 -19.66 -17.61 26.79
C ASP A 93 -19.99 -18.50 25.56
N PRO A 94 -19.95 -19.84 25.70
CA PRO A 94 -20.14 -20.75 24.58
C PRO A 94 -21.57 -20.77 24.02
N ASN A 95 -22.55 -20.19 24.73
CA ASN A 95 -23.91 -20.04 24.21
C ASN A 95 -23.99 -18.98 23.10
N TYR A 96 -23.10 -17.99 23.14
CA TYR A 96 -23.07 -16.88 22.19
C TYR A 96 -21.89 -17.00 21.23
N VAL A 97 -20.70 -17.41 21.69
CA VAL A 97 -19.48 -17.49 20.87
C VAL A 97 -19.29 -18.89 20.27
N LEU A 98 -19.39 -18.96 18.94
CA LEU A 98 -19.45 -20.22 18.18
C LEU A 98 -18.07 -20.70 17.72
N SER A 99 -17.17 -19.77 17.40
CA SER A 99 -15.81 -20.09 16.95
C SER A 99 -14.91 -18.89 17.09
N SER A 100 -13.62 -19.15 17.26
CA SER A 100 -12.55 -18.15 17.39
C SER A 100 -11.50 -18.38 16.32
N ARG A 101 -11.00 -17.29 15.71
CA ARG A 101 -9.99 -17.34 14.65
C ARG A 101 -9.02 -16.17 14.76
N VAL A 102 -7.73 -16.45 14.64
CA VAL A 102 -6.67 -15.45 14.48
C VAL A 102 -5.95 -15.74 13.17
N ARG A 103 -5.76 -14.71 12.34
CA ARG A 103 -5.02 -14.85 11.08
C ARG A 103 -4.14 -13.66 10.77
N THR A 104 -3.02 -13.86 10.09
CA THR A 104 -2.18 -12.78 9.59
C THR A 104 -1.53 -13.11 8.25
N GLY A 105 -1.14 -12.09 7.50
CA GLY A 105 -0.27 -12.23 6.33
C GLY A 105 1.21 -12.08 6.71
N ARG A 106 2.11 -12.78 6.02
CA ARG A 106 3.56 -12.50 6.05
C ARG A 106 4.15 -12.62 4.65
N SER A 107 5.12 -11.76 4.35
CA SER A 107 5.89 -11.79 3.09
C SER A 107 7.37 -11.96 3.38
N ILE A 108 8.07 -12.70 2.52
CA ILE A 108 9.49 -13.06 2.68
C ILE A 108 10.34 -11.95 2.04
N ARG A 109 11.28 -11.37 2.80
CA ARG A 109 12.18 -10.31 2.33
C ARG A 109 13.00 -10.78 1.14
N GLY A 110 13.27 -9.89 0.20
CA GLY A 110 14.11 -10.15 -0.97
C GLY A 110 13.40 -10.81 -2.16
N LEU A 111 12.14 -11.23 -1.99
CA LEU A 111 11.26 -11.72 -3.05
C LEU A 111 10.15 -10.70 -3.30
N ALA A 112 9.81 -10.42 -4.57
CA ALA A 112 8.71 -9.51 -4.90
C ALA A 112 7.36 -10.04 -4.37
N LEU A 113 6.43 -9.13 -4.04
CA LEU A 113 5.08 -9.43 -3.58
C LEU A 113 4.21 -9.98 -4.74
N PRO A 114 3.08 -10.67 -4.47
CA PRO A 114 2.26 -11.31 -5.50
C PRO A 114 1.88 -10.46 -6.74
N PRO A 115 1.65 -9.13 -6.66
CA PRO A 115 1.41 -8.30 -7.85
C PRO A 115 2.57 -8.25 -8.84
N TRP A 116 3.79 -8.55 -8.40
CA TRP A 116 5.00 -8.37 -9.17
C TRP A 116 5.93 -9.60 -9.20
N CYS A 117 5.72 -10.60 -8.34
CA CYS A 117 6.56 -11.79 -8.31
C CYS A 117 6.56 -12.55 -9.65
N THR A 118 7.75 -13.03 -10.01
CA THR A 118 8.00 -13.98 -11.10
C THR A 118 7.55 -15.39 -10.72
N ARG A 119 7.44 -16.33 -11.68
CA ARG A 119 7.15 -17.73 -11.35
C ARG A 119 8.25 -18.36 -10.50
N ALA A 120 9.51 -18.04 -10.78
CA ALA A 120 10.64 -18.52 -9.98
C ALA A 120 10.55 -18.04 -8.52
N GLU A 121 10.33 -16.74 -8.28
CA GLU A 121 10.12 -16.22 -6.93
C GLU A 121 8.92 -16.89 -6.25
N ARG A 122 7.79 -17.06 -6.97
CA ARG A 122 6.59 -17.72 -6.42
C ARG A 122 6.87 -19.17 -6.02
N ARG A 123 7.57 -19.93 -6.87
CA ARG A 123 8.02 -21.31 -6.60
C ARG A 123 9.00 -21.38 -5.45
N ASP A 124 9.90 -20.40 -5.32
CA ASP A 124 10.80 -20.32 -4.17
C ASP A 124 10.04 -20.01 -2.87
N VAL A 125 9.05 -19.13 -2.90
CA VAL A 125 8.14 -18.94 -1.75
C VAL A 125 7.49 -20.28 -1.36
N GLU A 126 6.92 -21.01 -2.32
CA GLU A 126 6.33 -22.32 -2.06
C GLU A 126 7.35 -23.30 -1.49
N LYS A 127 8.53 -23.42 -2.10
CA LYS A 127 9.59 -24.32 -1.68
C LYS A 127 10.05 -24.00 -0.25
N ILE A 128 10.38 -22.74 0.04
CA ILE A 128 10.85 -22.29 1.35
C ILE A 128 9.83 -22.68 2.43
N LEU A 129 8.55 -22.39 2.19
CA LEU A 129 7.48 -22.61 3.16
C LEU A 129 7.11 -24.09 3.27
N LYS A 130 7.02 -24.82 2.15
CA LYS A 130 6.74 -26.27 2.15
C LYS A 130 7.82 -27.02 2.90
N GLU A 131 9.09 -26.70 2.66
CA GLU A 131 10.18 -27.31 3.41
C GLU A 131 10.13 -26.90 4.89
N ALA A 132 9.80 -25.64 5.21
CA ALA A 132 9.69 -25.20 6.60
C ALA A 132 8.54 -25.91 7.35
N LEU A 133 7.38 -26.03 6.72
CA LEU A 133 6.20 -26.67 7.29
C LEU A 133 6.37 -28.20 7.39
N SER A 134 7.21 -28.80 6.53
CA SER A 134 7.51 -30.23 6.61
C SER A 134 8.32 -30.65 7.85
N THR A 135 8.98 -29.69 8.52
CA THR A 135 9.70 -29.96 9.78
C THR A 135 8.81 -29.81 11.01
N PHE A 136 7.52 -29.55 10.82
CA PHE A 136 6.61 -29.39 11.95
C PHE A 136 6.23 -30.76 12.54
N ASP A 137 6.23 -30.83 13.86
CA ASP A 137 5.92 -32.00 14.68
C ASP A 137 4.91 -31.65 15.78
N GLY A 138 4.47 -32.68 16.52
CA GLY A 138 3.51 -32.53 17.62
C GLY A 138 2.16 -32.00 17.15
N GLU A 139 1.60 -31.01 17.87
CA GLU A 139 0.32 -30.36 17.51
C GLU A 139 0.35 -29.64 16.15
N PHE A 140 1.55 -29.41 15.59
CA PHE A 140 1.76 -28.78 14.30
C PHE A 140 2.11 -29.78 13.20
N SER A 141 2.07 -31.10 13.44
CA SER A 141 2.16 -32.10 12.35
C SER A 141 1.02 -31.89 11.34
N GLY A 142 1.32 -31.98 10.04
CA GLY A 142 0.33 -31.69 9.00
C GLY A 142 0.77 -32.00 7.58
N LYS A 143 -0.15 -31.77 6.63
CA LYS A 143 0.04 -32.07 5.19
C LYS A 143 -0.09 -30.80 4.34
N TYR A 144 0.77 -30.70 3.31
CA TYR A 144 0.67 -29.70 2.26
C TYR A 144 -0.13 -30.25 1.06
N TYR A 145 -1.04 -29.43 0.54
CA TYR A 145 -1.91 -29.69 -0.59
C TYR A 145 -1.63 -28.64 -1.68
N PRO A 146 -0.84 -28.97 -2.72
CA PRO A 146 -0.65 -28.07 -3.86
C PRO A 146 -1.96 -27.94 -4.63
N LEU A 147 -2.29 -26.73 -5.09
CA LEU A 147 -3.46 -26.51 -5.96
C LEU A 147 -3.24 -27.17 -7.34
N LYS A 148 -2.00 -27.16 -7.83
CA LYS A 148 -1.63 -27.84 -9.07
C LYS A 148 -1.62 -29.35 -8.86
N GLY A 149 -2.44 -30.06 -9.61
CA GLY A 149 -2.55 -31.53 -9.55
C GLY A 149 -3.37 -32.07 -8.37
N MET A 150 -4.08 -31.20 -7.63
CA MET A 150 -5.05 -31.59 -6.61
C MET A 150 -6.15 -32.47 -7.23
N THR A 151 -6.52 -33.55 -6.55
CA THR A 151 -7.65 -34.39 -7.00
C THR A 151 -8.99 -33.72 -6.69
N GLU A 152 -10.05 -34.07 -7.43
CA GLU A 152 -11.41 -33.56 -7.16
C GLU A 152 -11.86 -33.88 -5.72
N GLU A 153 -11.47 -35.04 -5.18
CA GLU A 153 -11.76 -35.46 -3.81
C GLU A 153 -11.05 -34.58 -2.77
N GLU A 154 -9.76 -34.30 -2.95
CA GLU A 154 -9.01 -33.40 -2.07
C GLU A 154 -9.57 -31.97 -2.13
N GLN A 155 -9.92 -31.52 -3.33
CA GLN A 155 -10.52 -30.20 -3.53
C GLN A 155 -11.87 -30.08 -2.81
N GLN A 156 -12.77 -31.04 -2.98
CA GLN A 156 -14.08 -31.02 -2.32
C GLN A 156 -13.94 -31.06 -0.80
N GLN A 157 -13.00 -31.86 -0.27
CA GLN A 157 -12.74 -31.91 1.16
C GLN A 157 -12.28 -30.54 1.72
N LEU A 158 -11.38 -29.84 1.03
CA LEU A 158 -10.93 -28.51 1.45
C LEU A 158 -12.01 -27.43 1.33
N ILE A 159 -12.97 -27.59 0.39
CA ILE A 159 -14.16 -26.74 0.29
C ILE A 159 -15.06 -26.96 1.51
N ASP A 160 -15.36 -28.22 1.83
CA ASP A 160 -16.22 -28.60 2.95
C ASP A 160 -15.65 -28.16 4.31
N ASP A 161 -14.32 -28.16 4.44
CA ASP A 161 -13.62 -27.65 5.62
C ASP A 161 -13.53 -26.10 5.67
N HIS A 162 -13.93 -25.41 4.59
CA HIS A 162 -13.75 -23.97 4.38
C HIS A 162 -12.28 -23.51 4.39
N PHE A 163 -11.38 -24.35 3.86
CA PHE A 163 -9.93 -24.12 3.80
C PHE A 163 -9.44 -23.71 2.41
N LEU A 164 -10.15 -24.13 1.36
CA LEU A 164 -9.79 -23.80 -0.02
C LEU A 164 -9.93 -22.30 -0.29
N PHE A 165 -8.92 -21.71 -0.94
CA PHE A 165 -9.04 -20.39 -1.57
C PHE A 165 -9.09 -20.56 -3.09
N ASP A 166 -9.93 -19.76 -3.74
CA ASP A 166 -10.22 -19.88 -5.17
C ASP A 166 -9.37 -18.94 -6.03
N LYS A 167 -9.38 -19.20 -7.34
CA LYS A 167 -8.78 -18.28 -8.33
C LYS A 167 -9.42 -16.91 -8.16
N PRO A 168 -8.62 -15.82 -8.03
CA PRO A 168 -9.19 -14.49 -7.93
C PRO A 168 -10.01 -14.16 -9.19
N VAL A 169 -11.31 -13.90 -9.00
CA VAL A 169 -12.24 -13.43 -10.05
C VAL A 169 -12.60 -11.95 -9.90
N SER A 170 -12.32 -11.37 -8.73
CA SER A 170 -12.59 -9.95 -8.47
C SER A 170 -11.73 -9.07 -9.38
N PRO A 171 -12.31 -8.02 -10.02
CA PRO A 171 -11.55 -7.00 -10.74
C PRO A 171 -10.41 -6.41 -9.90
N LEU A 172 -10.60 -6.27 -8.58
CA LEU A 172 -9.59 -5.71 -7.67
C LEU A 172 -8.29 -6.53 -7.68
N LEU A 173 -8.40 -7.85 -7.60
CA LEU A 173 -7.27 -8.79 -7.50
C LEU A 173 -6.70 -9.13 -8.88
N THR A 174 -7.56 -9.28 -9.88
CA THR A 174 -7.15 -9.57 -11.27
C THR A 174 -6.39 -8.40 -11.89
N CYS A 175 -6.84 -7.16 -11.72
CA CYS A 175 -6.12 -5.97 -12.17
C CYS A 175 -4.80 -5.72 -11.42
N ALA A 176 -4.65 -6.27 -10.21
CA ALA A 176 -3.38 -6.23 -9.47
C ALA A 176 -2.38 -7.32 -9.92
N GLY A 177 -2.76 -8.21 -10.85
CA GLY A 177 -1.88 -9.28 -11.33
C GLY A 177 -1.80 -10.51 -10.41
N MET A 178 -2.62 -10.58 -9.35
CA MET A 178 -2.57 -11.69 -8.38
C MET A 178 -3.05 -13.03 -8.96
N ALA A 179 -3.82 -12.99 -10.05
CA ALA A 179 -4.32 -14.18 -10.74
C ALA A 179 -3.34 -14.77 -11.79
N ARG A 180 -2.17 -14.15 -12.00
CA ARG A 180 -1.16 -14.62 -12.98
C ARG A 180 -0.63 -16.00 -12.63
N ASP A 181 -0.37 -16.79 -13.68
CA ASP A 181 0.17 -18.15 -13.62
C ASP A 181 -0.64 -19.10 -12.72
N TRP A 182 -1.94 -18.88 -12.53
CA TRP A 182 -2.77 -19.74 -11.69
C TRP A 182 -2.89 -21.16 -12.28
N PRO A 183 -2.78 -22.26 -11.49
CA PRO A 183 -2.59 -22.34 -10.03
C PRO A 183 -1.12 -22.57 -9.59
N ASP A 184 -0.13 -22.23 -10.42
CA ASP A 184 1.29 -22.53 -10.19
C ASP A 184 1.78 -22.01 -8.83
N ALA A 185 2.54 -22.87 -8.14
CA ALA A 185 3.18 -22.62 -6.85
C ALA A 185 2.26 -22.09 -5.73
N ARG A 186 1.01 -22.58 -5.70
CA ARG A 186 0.01 -22.22 -4.69
C ARG A 186 -0.49 -23.47 -3.99
N GLY A 187 -0.82 -23.33 -2.71
CA GLY A 187 -1.39 -24.44 -1.96
C GLY A 187 -1.68 -24.11 -0.52
N ILE A 188 -2.17 -25.13 0.17
CA ILE A 188 -2.68 -25.05 1.52
C ILE A 188 -1.95 -26.09 2.36
N TRP A 189 -1.41 -25.66 3.49
CA TRP A 189 -0.98 -26.57 4.53
C TRP A 189 -1.95 -26.47 5.70
N HIS A 190 -2.30 -27.60 6.32
CA HIS A 190 -2.97 -27.60 7.61
C HIS A 190 -2.46 -28.72 8.51
N ASN A 191 -2.54 -28.52 9.83
CA ASN A 191 -2.21 -29.55 10.79
C ASN A 191 -3.26 -30.66 10.82
N ASP A 192 -2.92 -31.81 11.40
CA ASP A 192 -3.76 -33.01 11.46
C ASP A 192 -5.11 -32.74 12.16
N ASP A 193 -5.10 -31.86 13.18
CA ASP A 193 -6.29 -31.45 13.93
C ASP A 193 -7.14 -30.39 13.22
N LYS A 194 -6.72 -29.88 12.05
CA LYS A 194 -7.43 -28.82 11.28
C LYS A 194 -7.65 -27.52 12.08
N THR A 195 -6.73 -27.19 12.98
CA THR A 195 -6.79 -26.02 13.86
C THR A 195 -5.72 -24.96 13.60
N PHE A 196 -4.71 -25.28 12.78
CA PHE A 196 -3.67 -24.37 12.32
C PHE A 196 -3.41 -24.59 10.83
N LEU A 197 -3.39 -23.51 10.05
CA LEU A 197 -3.28 -23.54 8.58
C LEU A 197 -2.34 -22.46 8.08
N VAL A 198 -1.72 -22.73 6.93
CA VAL A 198 -0.94 -21.76 6.17
C VAL A 198 -1.34 -21.83 4.71
N TRP A 199 -1.92 -20.75 4.20
CA TRP A 199 -2.08 -20.57 2.76
C TRP A 199 -0.79 -20.00 2.18
N ILE A 200 -0.41 -20.48 1.00
CA ILE A 200 0.83 -20.09 0.33
C ILE A 200 0.48 -19.46 -1.03
N ASN A 201 1.05 -18.27 -1.28
CA ASN A 201 0.95 -17.51 -2.53
C ASN A 201 -0.49 -17.13 -2.95
N GLU A 202 -1.29 -16.68 -1.98
CA GLU A 202 -2.62 -16.11 -2.23
C GLU A 202 -2.49 -14.59 -2.49
N GLU A 203 -2.98 -13.72 -1.60
CA GLU A 203 -2.85 -12.25 -1.72
C GLU A 203 -1.48 -11.74 -1.24
N ASP A 204 -0.84 -12.51 -0.37
CA ASP A 204 0.51 -12.33 0.18
C ASP A 204 1.26 -13.69 0.10
N HIS A 205 2.55 -13.75 0.43
CA HIS A 205 3.30 -15.02 0.38
C HIS A 205 2.72 -16.07 1.32
N THR A 206 2.31 -15.65 2.52
CA THR A 206 1.66 -16.52 3.50
C THR A 206 0.43 -15.88 4.08
N ARG A 207 -0.57 -16.71 4.40
CA ARG A 207 -1.63 -16.39 5.35
C ARG A 207 -1.69 -17.47 6.41
N VAL A 208 -1.21 -17.14 7.60
CA VAL A 208 -1.16 -18.04 8.76
C VAL A 208 -2.45 -17.88 9.55
N ILE A 209 -3.10 -18.99 9.87
CA ILE A 209 -4.44 -19.04 10.47
C ILE A 209 -4.41 -20.04 11.64
N SER A 210 -4.90 -19.62 12.80
CA SER A 210 -5.26 -20.49 13.91
C SER A 210 -6.75 -20.35 14.18
N MET A 211 -7.47 -21.45 14.34
CA MET A 211 -8.90 -21.43 14.58
C MET A 211 -9.41 -22.65 15.33
N GLU A 212 -10.52 -22.50 16.04
CA GLU A 212 -11.27 -23.62 16.61
C GLU A 212 -12.73 -23.23 16.88
N LYS A 213 -13.56 -24.23 17.15
CA LYS A 213 -14.93 -24.03 17.64
C LYS A 213 -14.91 -23.56 19.10
N GLY A 214 -15.87 -22.73 19.48
CA GLY A 214 -16.00 -22.13 20.81
C GLY A 214 -15.21 -20.82 20.98
N GLY A 215 -15.21 -20.33 22.22
CA GLY A 215 -14.73 -18.99 22.59
C GLY A 215 -13.34 -18.92 23.22
N ASN A 216 -12.52 -19.98 23.16
CA ASN A 216 -11.18 -19.96 23.77
C ASN A 216 -10.15 -19.25 22.87
N MET A 217 -10.33 -17.94 22.70
CA MET A 217 -9.44 -17.06 21.96
C MET A 217 -7.99 -17.12 22.50
N LYS A 218 -7.80 -17.32 23.81
CA LYS A 218 -6.45 -17.40 24.40
C LYS A 218 -5.65 -18.58 23.89
N ARG A 219 -6.26 -19.78 23.82
CA ARG A 219 -5.63 -20.97 23.25
C ARG A 219 -5.42 -20.84 21.74
N VAL A 220 -6.40 -20.27 21.01
CA VAL A 220 -6.24 -19.98 19.57
C VAL A 220 -5.04 -19.06 19.33
N PHE A 221 -4.90 -18.01 20.13
CA PHE A 221 -3.81 -17.06 20.03
C PHE A 221 -2.46 -17.64 20.46
N GLN A 222 -2.43 -18.46 21.51
CA GLN A 222 -1.24 -19.23 21.89
C GLN A 222 -0.75 -20.10 20.73
N ARG A 223 -1.62 -20.94 20.16
CA ARG A 223 -1.28 -21.79 19.00
C ARG A 223 -0.83 -20.96 17.80
N PHE A 224 -1.48 -19.82 17.56
CA PHE A 224 -1.09 -18.88 16.52
C PHE A 224 0.33 -18.34 16.72
N CYS A 225 0.66 -17.83 17.90
CA CYS A 225 1.98 -17.27 18.21
C CYS A 225 3.07 -18.33 18.10
N THR A 226 2.84 -19.51 18.70
CA THR A 226 3.79 -20.63 18.64
C THR A 226 4.02 -21.10 17.21
N GLY A 227 2.95 -21.32 16.44
CA GLY A 227 3.03 -21.78 15.05
C GLY A 227 3.70 -20.75 14.14
N LEU A 228 3.34 -19.47 14.27
CA LEU A 228 3.94 -18.38 13.49
C LEU A 228 5.43 -18.25 13.79
N LYS A 229 5.82 -18.29 15.06
CA LYS A 229 7.24 -18.24 15.46
C LYS A 229 8.02 -19.45 14.94
N LYS A 230 7.42 -20.64 14.93
CA LYS A 230 8.02 -21.83 14.35
C LYS A 230 8.26 -21.68 12.84
N VAL A 231 7.31 -21.10 12.09
CA VAL A 231 7.52 -20.78 10.66
C VAL A 231 8.71 -19.81 10.52
N GLU A 232 8.70 -18.73 11.31
CA GLU A 232 9.73 -17.69 11.25
C GLU A 232 11.14 -18.22 11.59
N ASP A 233 11.27 -18.99 12.66
CA ASP A 233 12.54 -19.57 13.11
C ASP A 233 13.12 -20.52 12.05
N VAL A 234 12.27 -21.32 11.40
CA VAL A 234 12.73 -22.26 10.36
C VAL A 234 13.16 -21.52 9.09
N ILE A 235 12.43 -20.52 8.61
CA ILE A 235 12.88 -19.75 7.43
C ILE A 235 14.15 -18.93 7.76
N LYS A 236 14.28 -18.40 8.99
CA LYS A 236 15.49 -17.73 9.49
C LYS A 236 16.70 -18.65 9.51
N SER A 237 16.53 -19.90 9.94
CA SER A 237 17.61 -20.90 9.92
C SER A 237 18.15 -21.18 8.51
N LYS A 238 17.38 -20.84 7.47
CA LYS A 238 17.74 -20.98 6.06
C LYS A 238 18.20 -19.67 5.40
N GLY A 239 18.38 -18.61 6.17
CA GLY A 239 18.85 -17.31 5.68
C GLY A 239 17.75 -16.38 5.14
N TYR A 240 16.47 -16.70 5.38
CA TYR A 240 15.34 -15.85 4.98
C TYR A 240 14.73 -15.14 6.19
N GLU A 241 14.05 -14.03 5.95
CA GLU A 241 13.28 -13.34 7.00
C GLU A 241 11.99 -12.77 6.44
N PHE A 242 11.04 -12.44 7.31
CA PHE A 242 9.85 -11.71 6.89
C PHE A 242 10.19 -10.22 6.63
N MET A 243 9.51 -9.64 5.64
CA MET A 243 9.56 -8.20 5.38
C MET A 243 9.00 -7.46 6.60
N TRP A 244 9.85 -6.69 7.28
CA TRP A 244 9.49 -5.91 8.45
C TRP A 244 10.32 -4.63 8.52
N ASN A 245 9.72 -3.52 8.94
CA ASN A 245 10.48 -2.33 9.31
C ASN A 245 9.82 -1.57 10.49
N PRO A 246 10.57 -0.69 11.19
CA PRO A 246 10.06 0.00 12.36
C PRO A 246 8.83 0.89 12.12
N HIS A 247 8.64 1.40 10.91
CA HIS A 247 7.51 2.28 10.57
C HIS A 247 6.27 1.47 10.18
N LEU A 248 6.39 0.51 9.27
CA LEU A 248 5.25 -0.21 8.70
C LEU A 248 4.93 -1.52 9.39
N GLY A 249 5.76 -1.98 10.34
CA GLY A 249 5.66 -3.34 10.85
C GLY A 249 5.95 -4.35 9.75
N TYR A 250 5.20 -5.45 9.73
CA TYR A 250 5.25 -6.41 8.64
C TYR A 250 4.68 -5.82 7.35
N VAL A 251 5.45 -5.94 6.26
CA VAL A 251 5.09 -5.40 4.96
C VAL A 251 4.31 -6.44 4.17
N LEU A 252 3.16 -6.02 3.64
CA LEU A 252 2.22 -6.83 2.87
C LEU A 252 1.79 -6.07 1.62
N THR A 253 1.10 -6.76 0.71
CA THR A 253 0.70 -6.21 -0.59
C THR A 253 -0.24 -5.01 -0.48
N CYS A 254 -1.26 -5.11 0.38
CA CYS A 254 -2.24 -4.05 0.55
C CYS A 254 -1.88 -3.19 1.77
N PRO A 255 -1.83 -1.83 1.65
CA PRO A 255 -1.51 -0.97 2.78
C PRO A 255 -2.51 -1.08 3.94
N SER A 256 -3.72 -1.61 3.73
CA SER A 256 -4.65 -1.87 4.84
C SER A 256 -4.23 -3.01 5.76
N ASN A 257 -3.29 -3.86 5.31
CA ASN A 257 -2.82 -5.02 6.06
C ASN A 257 -1.44 -4.79 6.70
N LEU A 258 -0.81 -3.63 6.50
CA LEU A 258 0.45 -3.27 7.16
C LEU A 258 0.34 -3.34 8.70
N GLY A 259 1.49 -3.45 9.35
CA GLY A 259 1.60 -3.55 10.80
C GLY A 259 1.70 -5.01 11.21
N THR A 260 0.73 -5.48 11.99
CA THR A 260 0.69 -6.88 12.41
C THR A 260 0.15 -7.80 11.32
N GLY A 261 -0.60 -7.26 10.35
CA GLY A 261 -1.47 -8.02 9.45
C GLY A 261 -2.61 -8.77 10.13
N LEU A 262 -2.72 -8.67 11.47
CA LEU A 262 -3.48 -9.61 12.29
C LEU A 262 -4.96 -9.26 12.34
N ARG A 263 -5.80 -10.21 11.93
CA ARG A 263 -7.24 -10.22 12.17
C ARG A 263 -7.59 -11.30 13.18
N ALA A 264 -7.93 -10.89 14.38
CA ALA A 264 -8.60 -11.71 15.37
C ALA A 264 -10.11 -11.51 15.22
N GLY A 265 -10.86 -12.60 15.15
CA GLY A 265 -12.30 -12.56 14.98
C GLY A 265 -13.01 -13.71 15.67
N VAL A 266 -14.25 -13.47 16.07
CA VAL A 266 -15.14 -14.47 16.64
C VAL A 266 -16.47 -14.46 15.92
N HIS A 267 -17.04 -15.65 15.72
CA HIS A 267 -18.45 -15.75 15.37
C HIS A 267 -19.27 -15.69 16.65
N VAL A 268 -20.10 -14.66 16.79
CA VAL A 268 -20.90 -14.40 17.99
C VAL A 268 -22.38 -14.16 17.65
N LYS A 269 -23.28 -14.75 18.42
CA LYS A 269 -24.74 -14.56 18.34
C LYS A 269 -25.16 -13.34 19.15
N LEU A 270 -25.76 -12.37 18.49
CA LEU A 270 -26.18 -11.08 19.06
C LEU A 270 -27.56 -10.65 18.53
N PRO A 271 -28.62 -11.48 18.66
CA PRO A 271 -29.90 -11.23 18.00
C PRO A 271 -30.62 -9.96 18.48
N LYS A 272 -30.44 -9.50 19.73
CA LYS A 272 -31.07 -8.28 20.24
C LYS A 272 -30.18 -7.05 20.10
N VAL A 273 -28.92 -7.12 20.56
CA VAL A 273 -28.04 -5.94 20.54
C VAL A 273 -27.73 -5.49 19.12
N SER A 274 -27.70 -6.40 18.14
CA SER A 274 -27.52 -6.04 16.72
C SER A 274 -28.67 -5.25 16.11
N GLN A 275 -29.85 -5.24 16.76
CA GLN A 275 -31.02 -4.45 16.36
C GLN A 275 -31.08 -3.11 17.11
N HIS A 276 -30.19 -2.87 18.07
CA HIS A 276 -30.14 -1.62 18.81
C HIS A 276 -29.65 -0.49 17.87
N PRO A 277 -30.28 0.72 17.90
CA PRO A 277 -29.89 1.83 17.02
C PRO A 277 -28.40 2.21 17.12
N ASP A 278 -27.81 2.05 18.31
CA ASP A 278 -26.42 2.42 18.58
C ASP A 278 -25.41 1.28 18.36
N PHE A 279 -25.81 0.13 17.79
CA PHE A 279 -24.90 -1.02 17.63
C PHE A 279 -23.64 -0.69 16.82
N ASP A 280 -23.77 0.03 15.71
CA ASP A 280 -22.62 0.45 14.91
C ASP A 280 -21.75 1.46 15.66
N HIS A 281 -22.35 2.32 16.48
CA HIS A 281 -21.61 3.25 17.33
C HIS A 281 -20.81 2.50 18.41
N PHE A 282 -21.38 1.46 19.04
CA PHE A 282 -20.66 0.62 19.99
C PHE A 282 -19.43 -0.04 19.35
N LEU A 283 -19.58 -0.60 18.13
CA LEU A 283 -18.47 -1.22 17.41
C LEU A 283 -17.38 -0.20 17.06
N GLU A 284 -17.76 1.01 16.62
CA GLU A 284 -16.81 2.08 16.31
C GLU A 284 -15.99 2.51 17.54
N GLN A 285 -16.65 2.74 18.68
CA GLN A 285 -15.99 3.07 19.97
C GLN A 285 -15.06 1.95 20.43
N LEU A 286 -15.45 0.69 20.23
CA LEU A 286 -14.64 -0.48 20.59
C LEU A 286 -13.50 -0.77 19.59
N ARG A 287 -13.44 -0.03 18.47
CA ARG A 287 -12.51 -0.29 17.35
C ARG A 287 -12.68 -1.71 16.76
N LEU A 288 -13.94 -2.16 16.71
CA LEU A 288 -14.34 -3.45 16.15
C LEU A 288 -15.13 -3.25 14.85
N GLN A 289 -15.22 -4.32 14.06
CA GLN A 289 -16.02 -4.35 12.83
C GLN A 289 -16.80 -5.65 12.74
N LYS A 290 -17.98 -5.58 12.11
CA LYS A 290 -18.87 -6.73 11.86
C LYS A 290 -18.83 -7.19 10.40
N ARG A 291 -18.96 -8.50 10.17
CA ARG A 291 -19.23 -9.13 8.86
C ARG A 291 -20.23 -10.28 9.03
N GLY A 292 -20.84 -10.72 7.94
CA GLY A 292 -21.60 -11.99 7.94
C GLY A 292 -20.67 -13.20 8.09
N THR A 293 -21.27 -14.38 8.28
CA THR A 293 -20.55 -15.61 8.62
C THR A 293 -19.74 -16.21 7.46
N GLY A 294 -19.99 -15.78 6.22
CA GLY A 294 -19.22 -16.20 5.04
C GLY A 294 -18.11 -15.23 4.63
N GLY A 295 -17.86 -14.16 5.38
CA GLY A 295 -16.83 -13.17 5.10
C GLY A 295 -17.35 -11.81 4.62
N VAL A 296 -16.52 -11.12 3.83
CA VAL A 296 -16.84 -9.77 3.31
C VAL A 296 -18.11 -9.86 2.47
N ASP A 297 -19.04 -8.92 2.66
CA ASP A 297 -20.30 -8.79 1.92
C ASP A 297 -21.33 -9.93 2.09
N THR A 298 -21.09 -10.86 3.03
CA THR A 298 -22.11 -11.86 3.39
C THR A 298 -23.08 -11.32 4.43
N ALA A 299 -24.36 -11.69 4.30
CA ALA A 299 -25.38 -11.32 5.28
C ALA A 299 -25.16 -12.05 6.60
N ALA A 300 -25.52 -11.41 7.72
CA ALA A 300 -25.60 -12.07 9.01
C ALA A 300 -26.80 -13.02 9.03
N THR A 301 -26.58 -14.27 9.41
CA THR A 301 -27.65 -15.27 9.52
C THR A 301 -28.07 -15.41 10.98
N GLY A 302 -29.35 -15.17 11.28
CA GLY A 302 -29.92 -15.39 12.62
C GLY A 302 -29.26 -14.54 13.73
N GLY A 303 -28.82 -13.32 13.43
CA GLY A 303 -28.13 -12.46 14.38
C GLY A 303 -26.68 -12.87 14.71
N THR A 304 -26.06 -13.74 13.89
CA THR A 304 -24.66 -14.16 14.06
C THR A 304 -23.73 -13.32 13.19
N PHE A 305 -22.65 -12.80 13.79
CA PHE A 305 -21.67 -11.93 13.12
C PHE A 305 -20.23 -12.41 13.34
N ASP A 306 -19.34 -12.22 12.35
CA ASP A 306 -17.88 -12.18 12.55
C ASP A 306 -17.52 -10.80 13.12
N ILE A 307 -17.28 -10.74 14.43
CA ILE A 307 -16.79 -9.54 15.11
C ILE A 307 -15.27 -9.64 15.24
N SER A 308 -14.57 -8.62 14.76
CA SER A 308 -13.11 -8.61 14.68
C SER A 308 -12.54 -7.22 14.91
N ASN A 309 -11.24 -7.15 15.21
CA ASN A 309 -10.52 -5.87 15.32
C ASN A 309 -10.61 -5.08 14.01
N ALA A 310 -10.71 -3.75 14.06
CA ALA A 310 -10.65 -2.85 12.90
C ALA A 310 -9.22 -2.46 12.51
N ASP A 311 -8.32 -2.40 13.50
CA ASP A 311 -6.94 -1.91 13.40
C ASP A 311 -5.91 -2.99 13.07
N ARG A 312 -4.87 -2.65 12.32
CA ARG A 312 -3.77 -3.57 11.95
C ARG A 312 -2.39 -2.96 12.20
N LEU A 313 -2.28 -1.65 12.01
CA LEU A 313 -1.08 -0.85 12.19
C LEU A 313 -1.17 -0.02 13.48
N GLY A 314 0.00 0.30 14.06
CA GLY A 314 0.11 1.08 15.31
C GLY A 314 -0.24 0.38 16.62
N MET A 315 -0.68 -0.88 16.60
CA MET A 315 -0.97 -1.72 17.78
C MET A 315 -0.32 -3.10 17.64
N SER A 316 0.11 -3.70 18.75
CA SER A 316 0.68 -5.05 18.77
C SER A 316 -0.37 -6.14 18.60
N GLU A 317 0.08 -7.38 18.33
CA GLU A 317 -0.79 -8.53 18.16
C GLU A 317 -1.62 -8.81 19.42
N VAL A 318 -1.01 -8.80 20.60
CA VAL A 318 -1.72 -8.96 21.89
C VAL A 318 -2.75 -7.85 22.09
N GLU A 319 -2.41 -6.57 21.84
CA GLU A 319 -3.33 -5.44 22.00
C GLU A 319 -4.57 -5.59 21.10
N LEU A 320 -4.38 -6.06 19.86
CA LEU A 320 -5.47 -6.28 18.90
C LEU A 320 -6.38 -7.43 19.31
N VAL A 321 -5.83 -8.54 19.81
CA VAL A 321 -6.61 -9.68 20.29
C VAL A 321 -7.36 -9.32 21.58
N GLN A 322 -6.72 -8.57 22.49
CA GLN A 322 -7.34 -8.11 23.73
C GLN A 322 -8.59 -7.26 23.45
N LYS A 323 -8.52 -6.33 22.49
CA LYS A 323 -9.69 -5.54 22.06
C LYS A 323 -10.87 -6.40 21.60
N VAL A 324 -10.60 -7.50 20.89
CA VAL A 324 -11.65 -8.43 20.45
C VAL A 324 -12.24 -9.17 21.65
N VAL A 325 -11.40 -9.67 22.55
CA VAL A 325 -11.86 -10.36 23.78
C VAL A 325 -12.77 -9.44 24.61
N ASP A 326 -12.28 -8.25 24.96
CA ASP A 326 -13.00 -7.31 25.82
C ASP A 326 -14.31 -6.82 25.18
N GLY A 327 -14.26 -6.47 23.89
CA GLY A 327 -15.43 -5.97 23.19
C GLY A 327 -16.49 -7.05 22.95
N VAL A 328 -16.09 -8.29 22.69
CA VAL A 328 -17.04 -9.41 22.55
C VAL A 328 -17.70 -9.72 23.88
N GLU A 329 -16.93 -9.76 24.98
CA GLU A 329 -17.48 -9.98 26.31
C GLU A 329 -18.52 -8.91 26.67
N LEU A 330 -18.26 -7.65 26.34
CA LEU A 330 -19.22 -6.57 26.51
C LEU A 330 -20.49 -6.75 25.69
N LEU A 331 -20.36 -7.05 24.40
CA LEU A 331 -21.50 -7.24 23.51
C LEU A 331 -22.38 -8.40 23.98
N VAL A 332 -21.77 -9.49 24.48
CA VAL A 332 -22.49 -10.61 25.09
C VAL A 332 -23.20 -10.16 26.38
N ASN A 333 -22.58 -9.33 27.22
CA ASN A 333 -23.22 -8.82 28.42
C ASN A 333 -24.38 -7.86 28.11
N MET A 334 -24.27 -7.05 27.06
CA MET A 334 -25.38 -6.23 26.54
C MET A 334 -26.52 -7.11 26.02
N GLU A 335 -26.21 -8.16 25.27
CA GLU A 335 -27.20 -9.14 24.78
C GLU A 335 -27.95 -9.76 25.96
N LYS A 336 -27.23 -10.23 26.99
CA LYS A 336 -27.81 -10.77 28.23
C LYS A 336 -28.68 -9.75 28.98
N ALA A 337 -28.28 -8.47 29.00
CA ALA A 337 -29.08 -7.42 29.61
C ALA A 337 -30.43 -7.25 28.88
N LEU A 338 -30.40 -7.18 27.55
CA LEU A 338 -31.61 -7.11 26.71
C LEU A 338 -32.46 -8.40 26.80
N GLU A 339 -31.84 -9.55 27.01
CA GLU A 339 -32.53 -10.81 27.31
C GLU A 339 -33.26 -10.77 28.66
N ALA A 340 -32.66 -10.15 29.66
CA ALA A 340 -33.26 -9.92 30.97
C ALA A 340 -34.24 -8.73 31.02
N GLY A 341 -34.52 -8.07 29.88
CA GLY A 341 -35.43 -6.92 29.81
C GLY A 341 -34.83 -5.61 30.37
N LYS A 342 -33.50 -5.54 30.51
CA LYS A 342 -32.77 -4.34 30.93
C LYS A 342 -32.22 -3.59 29.72
N ASP A 343 -31.94 -2.30 29.90
CA ASP A 343 -31.31 -1.46 28.88
C ASP A 343 -29.80 -1.78 28.74
N VAL A 344 -29.26 -1.67 27.52
CA VAL A 344 -27.81 -1.85 27.24
C VAL A 344 -26.93 -0.90 28.06
N TYR A 345 -27.43 0.29 28.41
CA TYR A 345 -26.76 1.29 29.22
C TYR A 345 -26.61 0.91 30.71
N THR A 346 -27.18 -0.23 31.12
CA THR A 346 -26.84 -0.83 32.43
C THR A 346 -25.47 -1.48 32.43
N VAL A 347 -24.92 -1.79 31.25
CA VAL A 347 -23.59 -2.37 31.04
C VAL A 347 -22.67 -1.37 30.35
N TRP A 348 -23.20 -0.52 29.46
CA TRP A 348 -22.48 0.59 28.83
C TRP A 348 -22.67 1.90 29.60
N PRO A 349 -21.63 2.51 30.15
CA PRO A 349 -21.78 3.80 30.84
C PRO A 349 -22.21 4.88 29.84
N LYS A 350 -23.43 5.41 30.01
CA LYS A 350 -23.99 6.47 29.14
C LYS A 350 -23.14 7.75 29.10
N ALA A 351 -22.32 7.99 30.14
CA ALA A 351 -21.43 9.14 30.25
C ALA A 351 -20.03 8.90 29.63
N TYR A 352 -19.76 7.74 29.02
CA TYR A 352 -18.46 7.48 28.38
C TYR A 352 -18.19 8.51 27.27
N PRO A 353 -17.02 9.16 27.25
CA PRO A 353 -16.69 10.13 26.22
C PRO A 353 -16.47 9.45 24.86
N ASP A 354 -16.86 10.10 23.76
CA ASP A 354 -16.48 9.68 22.41
C ASP A 354 -15.00 10.01 22.16
N LEU A 355 -14.17 8.97 22.09
CA LEU A 355 -12.73 9.08 21.93
C LEU A 355 -12.23 8.66 20.54
N THR A 356 -13.14 8.47 19.58
CA THR A 356 -12.81 7.92 18.24
C THR A 356 -11.86 8.79 17.43
N LYS A 357 -11.80 10.09 17.74
CA LYS A 357 -10.95 11.09 17.08
C LYS A 357 -9.77 11.55 17.92
N HIS A 358 -9.51 10.88 19.05
CA HIS A 358 -8.52 11.30 20.02
C HIS A 358 -7.18 10.57 19.83
N ASN A 359 -6.08 11.33 19.89
CA ASN A 359 -4.71 10.88 19.78
C ASN A 359 -3.90 11.25 21.04
N ASN A 360 -4.23 10.60 22.16
CA ASN A 360 -3.52 10.73 23.43
C ASN A 360 -3.51 9.38 24.18
N TRP A 361 -2.59 9.21 25.13
CA TRP A 361 -2.44 7.94 25.86
C TRP A 361 -3.69 7.58 26.67
N MET A 362 -4.34 8.54 27.33
CA MET A 362 -5.60 8.33 28.04
C MET A 362 -6.64 7.68 27.14
N ALA A 363 -6.89 8.24 25.96
CA ALA A 363 -7.87 7.73 25.01
C ALA A 363 -7.51 6.34 24.44
N LYS A 364 -6.22 6.01 24.38
CA LYS A 364 -5.76 4.67 23.99
C LYS A 364 -6.00 3.61 25.07
N CYS A 365 -5.97 4.02 26.34
CA CYS A 365 -6.04 3.11 27.49
C CYS A 365 -7.45 3.01 28.10
N LEU A 366 -8.23 4.09 28.09
CA LEU A 366 -9.55 4.13 28.69
C LEU A 366 -10.52 3.27 27.86
N THR A 367 -11.15 2.28 28.51
CA THR A 367 -12.20 1.46 27.91
C THR A 367 -13.55 1.78 28.57
N PRO A 368 -14.69 1.50 27.89
CA PRO A 368 -16.01 1.68 28.50
C PRO A 368 -16.17 0.93 29.83
N GLN A 369 -15.64 -0.29 29.96
CA GLN A 369 -15.70 -1.08 31.19
C GLN A 369 -14.85 -0.47 32.28
N MET A 370 -13.64 0.00 31.94
CA MET A 370 -12.76 0.69 32.87
C MET A 370 -13.41 1.99 33.36
N TYR A 371 -13.99 2.78 32.46
CA TYR A 371 -14.72 3.98 32.85
C TYR A 371 -15.91 3.64 33.77
N HIS A 372 -16.69 2.61 33.43
CA HIS A 372 -17.81 2.15 34.26
C HIS A 372 -17.37 1.75 35.68
N SER A 373 -16.21 1.11 35.83
CA SER A 373 -15.69 0.71 37.15
C SER A 373 -15.05 1.86 37.93
N LEU A 374 -14.70 2.97 37.27
CA LEU A 374 -14.04 4.12 37.87
C LEU A 374 -14.94 5.35 38.07
N VAL A 375 -16.07 5.46 37.36
CA VAL A 375 -16.91 6.68 37.33
C VAL A 375 -17.47 7.08 38.69
N ASP A 376 -17.81 6.10 39.53
CA ASP A 376 -18.34 6.35 40.89
C ASP A 376 -17.23 6.47 41.95
N LYS A 377 -15.96 6.27 41.57
CA LYS A 377 -14.81 6.43 42.48
C LYS A 377 -14.40 7.90 42.57
N LYS A 378 -13.93 8.28 43.76
CA LYS A 378 -13.31 9.58 44.05
C LYS A 378 -12.16 9.38 45.02
N THR A 379 -11.17 10.26 44.96
CA THR A 379 -10.12 10.34 45.98
C THR A 379 -10.72 10.86 47.30
N ASP A 380 -9.97 10.77 48.40
CA ASP A 380 -10.38 11.30 49.70
C ASP A 380 -10.63 12.82 49.65
N SER A 381 -9.91 13.53 48.77
CA SER A 381 -10.12 14.97 48.54
C SER A 381 -11.36 15.28 47.67
N GLY A 382 -11.97 14.24 47.08
CA GLY A 382 -13.16 14.32 46.24
C GLY A 382 -12.89 14.43 44.73
N TYR A 383 -11.65 14.29 44.27
CA TYR A 383 -11.31 14.37 42.84
C TYR A 383 -11.77 13.11 42.09
N THR A 384 -12.40 13.28 40.93
CA THR A 384 -13.00 12.15 40.17
C THR A 384 -12.23 11.79 38.90
N ILE A 385 -12.58 10.66 38.29
CA ILE A 385 -12.00 10.23 37.01
C ILE A 385 -12.29 11.23 35.88
N ASP A 386 -13.49 11.82 35.85
CA ASP A 386 -13.87 12.83 34.85
C ASP A 386 -12.97 14.07 34.94
N GLU A 387 -12.64 14.49 36.15
CA GLU A 387 -11.73 15.60 36.36
C GLU A 387 -10.30 15.25 35.92
N CYS A 388 -9.87 14.00 36.12
CA CYS A 388 -8.57 13.53 35.63
C CYS A 388 -8.48 13.59 34.10
N ILE A 389 -9.53 13.14 33.39
CA ILE A 389 -9.50 12.97 31.93
C ILE A 389 -9.99 14.20 31.15
N GLN A 390 -10.61 15.18 31.80
CA GLN A 390 -11.23 16.36 31.14
C GLN A 390 -10.29 17.01 30.11
N THR A 391 -9.02 17.18 30.47
CA THR A 391 -8.02 17.77 29.57
C THR A 391 -7.84 16.96 28.28
N GLY A 392 -7.85 15.64 28.34
CA GLY A 392 -7.75 14.79 27.16
C GLY A 392 -9.05 14.68 26.40
N VAL A 393 -10.21 14.72 27.07
CA VAL A 393 -11.53 14.69 26.41
C VAL A 393 -11.77 15.97 25.61
N ASP A 394 -11.51 17.14 26.21
CA ASP A 394 -11.69 18.44 25.56
C ASP A 394 -10.68 18.68 24.44
N ASN A 395 -9.52 18.02 24.51
CA ASN A 395 -8.41 18.21 23.58
C ASN A 395 -8.08 16.88 22.89
N PRO A 396 -8.63 16.63 21.69
CA PRO A 396 -8.42 15.39 20.93
C PRO A 396 -6.95 15.07 20.63
N GLY A 397 -6.02 15.98 20.87
CA GLY A 397 -4.60 15.76 20.62
C GLY A 397 -4.22 16.08 19.19
N HIS A 398 -2.92 16.24 18.97
CA HIS A 398 -2.36 16.59 17.67
C HIS A 398 -2.03 15.30 16.90
N PRO A 399 -2.30 15.18 15.58
CA PRO A 399 -2.07 13.95 14.83
C PRO A 399 -0.62 13.44 14.90
N PHE A 400 0.33 14.35 15.11
CA PHE A 400 1.77 14.05 15.09
C PHE A 400 2.39 13.93 16.49
N ILE A 401 1.65 14.20 17.57
CA ILE A 401 2.19 14.21 18.95
C ILE A 401 1.25 13.44 19.87
N MET A 402 1.76 12.34 20.46
CA MET A 402 1.04 11.56 21.45
C MET A 402 1.11 12.23 22.84
N THR A 403 0.08 13.00 23.20
CA THR A 403 -0.02 13.62 24.53
C THR A 403 -0.49 12.62 25.59
N VAL A 404 -0.44 13.00 26.87
CA VAL A 404 -0.87 12.12 27.97
C VAL A 404 -2.40 12.01 28.03
N GLY A 405 -3.13 13.14 28.02
CA GLY A 405 -4.59 13.17 28.03
C GLY A 405 -5.24 13.06 29.40
N LEU A 406 -4.48 13.00 30.49
CA LEU A 406 -5.01 13.06 31.86
C LEU A 406 -4.01 13.73 32.83
N VAL A 407 -4.53 14.23 33.95
CA VAL A 407 -3.77 14.85 35.05
C VAL A 407 -4.25 14.33 36.41
N ALA A 408 -3.39 14.42 37.43
CA ALA A 408 -3.74 14.13 38.81
C ALA A 408 -4.13 15.41 39.57
N GLY A 409 -5.23 15.35 40.33
CA GLY A 409 -5.66 16.43 41.23
C GLY A 409 -5.04 16.34 42.63
N ASP A 410 -4.59 15.15 43.02
CA ASP A 410 -3.88 14.88 44.26
C ASP A 410 -2.99 13.64 44.12
N GLU A 411 -2.24 13.31 45.17
CA GLU A 411 -1.33 12.15 45.15
C GLU A 411 -2.08 10.82 45.04
N GLU A 412 -3.29 10.74 45.59
CA GLU A 412 -4.08 9.51 45.68
C GLU A 412 -4.64 9.09 44.31
N CYS A 413 -4.80 10.03 43.37
CA CYS A 413 -5.22 9.76 41.99
C CYS A 413 -4.47 8.58 41.36
N TYR A 414 -3.15 8.49 41.59
CA TYR A 414 -2.30 7.44 41.05
C TYR A 414 -2.56 6.05 41.67
N THR A 415 -3.28 5.98 42.79
CA THR A 415 -3.72 4.72 43.43
C THR A 415 -5.20 4.45 43.15
N THR A 416 -6.08 5.44 43.39
CA THR A 416 -7.54 5.31 43.23
C THR A 416 -7.94 4.98 41.79
N PHE A 417 -7.23 5.56 40.82
CA PHE A 417 -7.47 5.39 39.39
C PHE A 417 -6.31 4.67 38.68
N ALA A 418 -5.54 3.85 39.41
CA ALA A 418 -4.38 3.12 38.89
C ALA A 418 -4.69 2.31 37.62
N ASP A 419 -5.91 1.75 37.52
CA ASP A 419 -6.36 0.99 36.35
C ASP A 419 -6.26 1.78 35.02
N LEU A 420 -6.37 3.12 35.08
CA LEU A 420 -6.12 4.01 33.94
C LEU A 420 -4.72 4.64 33.97
N PHE A 421 -4.25 5.10 35.13
CA PHE A 421 -2.97 5.81 35.23
C PHE A 421 -1.78 4.90 34.88
N ASP A 422 -1.74 3.66 35.37
CA ASP A 422 -0.64 2.72 35.13
C ASP A 422 -0.42 2.44 33.63
N PRO A 423 -1.43 2.03 32.83
CA PRO A 423 -1.22 1.80 31.40
C PRO A 423 -0.86 3.09 30.63
N VAL A 424 -1.33 4.25 31.09
CA VAL A 424 -0.94 5.55 30.52
C VAL A 424 0.53 5.88 30.83
N ILE A 425 0.98 5.60 32.06
CA ILE A 425 2.38 5.75 32.49
C ILE A 425 3.28 4.80 31.70
N GLU A 426 2.91 3.52 31.61
CA GLU A 426 3.66 2.50 30.87
C GLU A 426 3.82 2.90 29.40
N GLY A 427 2.72 3.33 28.76
CA GLY A 427 2.75 3.83 27.39
C GLY A 427 3.64 5.07 27.23
N ARG A 428 3.49 6.06 28.12
CA ARG A 428 4.23 7.33 28.04
C ARG A 428 5.72 7.19 28.36
N HIS A 429 6.11 6.26 29.24
CA HIS A 429 7.48 6.09 29.74
C HIS A 429 8.14 4.81 29.23
N ASN A 430 7.88 4.45 27.96
CA ASN A 430 8.59 3.39 27.24
C ASN A 430 8.56 2.02 27.95
N GLY A 431 7.39 1.63 28.44
CA GLY A 431 7.17 0.31 29.04
C GLY A 431 7.48 0.23 30.52
N TYR A 432 7.57 1.35 31.23
CA TYR A 432 7.73 1.38 32.70
C TYR A 432 6.47 0.80 33.37
N LYS A 433 6.59 -0.44 33.86
CA LYS A 433 5.46 -1.23 34.37
C LYS A 433 5.12 -0.81 35.79
N LYS A 434 3.87 -1.03 36.20
CA LYS A 434 3.42 -0.82 37.59
C LYS A 434 4.23 -1.57 38.68
N THR A 435 5.01 -2.57 38.29
CA THR A 435 5.88 -3.36 39.17
C THR A 435 7.31 -2.84 39.24
N ASP A 436 7.69 -1.89 38.39
CA ASP A 436 9.04 -1.34 38.34
C ASP A 436 9.25 -0.37 39.51
N LEU A 437 10.48 -0.20 39.98
CA LEU A 437 10.79 0.74 41.05
C LEU A 437 11.64 1.89 40.51
N HIS A 438 11.37 3.11 40.98
CA HIS A 438 12.09 4.28 40.54
C HIS A 438 13.36 4.49 41.36
N LYS A 439 14.39 5.04 40.71
CA LYS A 439 15.67 5.38 41.33
C LYS A 439 15.80 6.89 41.40
N THR A 440 16.17 7.41 42.57
CA THR A 440 16.55 8.83 42.74
C THR A 440 18.01 8.91 43.17
N ASP A 441 18.74 9.87 42.61
CA ASP A 441 20.14 10.11 42.95
C ASP A 441 20.53 11.56 42.66
N LEU A 442 20.53 12.38 43.71
CA LEU A 442 20.94 13.80 43.66
C LEU A 442 22.39 13.99 44.13
N ASP A 443 23.24 12.97 44.00
CA ASP A 443 24.68 13.10 44.27
C ASP A 443 25.44 13.48 42.98
N SER A 444 25.58 14.78 42.77
CA SER A 444 26.23 15.33 41.58
C SER A 444 27.71 14.96 41.45
N SER A 445 28.37 14.52 42.53
CA SER A 445 29.76 14.06 42.49
C SER A 445 29.95 12.79 41.64
N LYS A 446 28.87 12.03 41.42
CA LYS A 446 28.85 10.83 40.57
C LYS A 446 28.80 11.16 39.07
N LEU A 447 28.56 12.41 38.69
CA LEU A 447 28.58 12.84 37.30
C LEU A 447 30.02 12.85 36.77
N GLN A 448 30.25 12.14 35.66
CA GLN A 448 31.55 12.03 35.02
C GLN A 448 31.65 12.99 33.82
N GLY A 449 32.62 13.91 33.87
CA GLY A 449 32.79 14.97 32.88
C GLY A 449 31.69 16.03 32.95
N GLY A 450 31.41 16.67 31.81
CA GLY A 450 30.38 17.71 31.72
C GLY A 450 30.88 19.10 32.06
N ASP A 451 32.11 19.22 32.57
CA ASP A 451 32.91 20.45 32.66
C ASP A 451 33.81 20.67 31.42
N ASP A 452 33.82 19.70 30.50
CA ASP A 452 34.70 19.60 29.34
C ASP A 452 33.98 19.64 27.98
N LEU A 453 32.69 20.02 27.95
CA LEU A 453 31.94 20.16 26.69
C LEU A 453 32.51 21.31 25.84
N ASP A 454 32.68 21.06 24.55
CA ASP A 454 33.35 22.00 23.63
C ASP A 454 32.57 23.34 23.50
N PRO A 455 33.14 24.48 23.96
CA PRO A 455 32.45 25.77 23.97
C PRO A 455 32.22 26.35 22.57
N LYS A 456 32.88 25.81 21.52
CA LYS A 456 32.60 26.19 20.13
C LYS A 456 31.21 25.70 19.69
N TYR A 457 30.76 24.57 20.23
CA TYR A 457 29.50 23.93 19.84
C TYR A 457 28.42 24.08 20.91
N VAL A 458 28.77 23.97 22.20
CA VAL A 458 27.83 24.02 23.33
C VAL A 458 27.73 25.42 23.92
N LEU A 459 26.56 26.04 23.79
CA LEU A 459 26.33 27.47 24.06
C LEU A 459 25.78 27.75 25.46
N SER A 460 25.02 26.83 26.03
CA SER A 460 24.43 26.95 27.37
C SER A 460 23.99 25.59 27.90
N SER A 461 23.97 25.45 29.23
CA SER A 461 23.57 24.24 29.94
C SER A 461 22.43 24.57 30.91
N ARG A 462 21.44 23.67 31.00
CA ARG A 462 20.26 23.89 31.82
C ARG A 462 19.70 22.57 32.35
N VAL A 463 19.39 22.53 33.64
CA VAL A 463 18.70 21.43 34.31
C VAL A 463 17.45 21.97 34.99
N ARG A 464 16.32 21.29 34.84
CA ARG A 464 15.08 21.63 35.57
C ARG A 464 14.36 20.40 36.07
N THR A 465 13.57 20.55 37.13
CA THR A 465 12.58 19.56 37.57
C THR A 465 11.36 20.21 38.22
N GLY A 466 10.31 19.43 38.48
CA GLY A 466 9.22 19.82 39.37
C GLY A 466 9.25 19.08 40.71
N ARG A 467 8.65 19.67 41.74
CA ARG A 467 8.34 19.01 43.03
C ARG A 467 6.98 19.48 43.55
N SER A 468 6.24 18.55 44.16
CA SER A 468 4.96 18.81 44.83
C SER A 468 5.07 18.61 46.34
N ILE A 469 4.30 19.37 47.13
CA ILE A 469 4.35 19.36 48.60
C ILE A 469 3.27 18.43 49.15
N ARG A 470 3.66 17.41 49.92
CA ARG A 470 2.73 16.45 50.54
C ARG A 470 1.79 17.15 51.53
N GLY A 471 0.54 16.70 51.55
CA GLY A 471 -0.53 17.26 52.37
C GLY A 471 -1.19 18.52 51.80
N TYR A 472 -0.92 18.86 50.55
CA TYR A 472 -1.69 19.78 49.72
C TYR A 472 -2.13 19.05 48.46
N THR A 473 -3.32 19.37 47.94
CA THR A 473 -3.75 18.88 46.63
C THR A 473 -2.98 19.57 45.50
N LEU A 474 -2.88 18.94 44.33
CA LEU A 474 -2.14 19.42 43.15
C LEU A 474 -2.88 20.58 42.44
N PRO A 475 -2.22 21.37 41.59
CA PRO A 475 -2.81 22.55 40.95
C PRO A 475 -4.17 22.39 40.26
N PRO A 476 -4.51 21.24 39.62
CA PRO A 476 -5.84 21.03 39.06
C PRO A 476 -6.98 21.06 40.09
N TRP A 477 -6.68 20.71 41.35
CA TRP A 477 -7.68 20.56 42.41
C TRP A 477 -7.54 21.54 43.56
N CYS A 478 -6.35 22.08 43.81
CA CYS A 478 -6.07 22.93 44.97
C CYS A 478 -7.04 24.10 45.14
N THR A 479 -7.48 24.26 46.39
CA THR A 479 -8.23 25.45 46.82
C THR A 479 -7.32 26.69 46.84
N ARG A 480 -7.92 27.87 46.87
CA ARG A 480 -7.17 29.13 47.03
C ARG A 480 -6.33 29.15 48.32
N ALA A 481 -6.85 28.56 49.40
CA ALA A 481 -6.16 28.47 50.69
C ALA A 481 -4.94 27.53 50.63
N GLU A 482 -5.10 26.34 50.05
CA GLU A 482 -3.98 25.41 49.86
C GLU A 482 -2.91 26.01 48.96
N ARG A 483 -3.30 26.68 47.87
CA ARG A 483 -2.36 27.32 46.95
C ARG A 483 -1.48 28.37 47.63
N ARG A 484 -2.09 29.25 48.43
CA ARG A 484 -1.36 30.21 49.27
C ARG A 484 -0.54 29.52 50.36
N GLY A 485 -0.99 28.37 50.87
CA GLY A 485 -0.24 27.52 51.78
C GLY A 485 1.05 27.00 51.16
N VAL A 486 0.98 26.50 49.93
CA VAL A 486 2.14 26.06 49.13
C VAL A 486 3.09 27.24 48.89
N GLU A 487 2.57 28.39 48.45
CA GLU A 487 3.37 29.61 48.29
C GLU A 487 4.11 29.96 49.57
N LYS A 488 3.41 30.03 50.70
CA LYS A 488 4.01 30.37 52.00
C LYS A 488 5.13 29.40 52.36
N VAL A 489 4.89 28.09 52.29
CA VAL A 489 5.89 27.08 52.64
C VAL A 489 7.17 27.24 51.81
N LEU A 490 7.00 27.50 50.51
CA LEU A 490 8.12 27.67 49.60
C LEU A 490 8.83 29.01 49.78
N CYS A 491 8.12 30.10 50.00
CA CYS A 491 8.72 31.41 50.28
C CYS A 491 9.52 31.38 51.59
N ASP A 492 8.99 30.75 52.64
CA ASP A 492 9.68 30.59 53.91
C ASP A 492 10.94 29.70 53.77
N ALA A 493 10.88 28.65 52.94
CA ALA A 493 12.04 27.79 52.65
C ALA A 493 13.11 28.49 51.80
N LEU A 494 12.69 29.16 50.72
CA LEU A 494 13.58 29.86 49.79
C LEU A 494 14.23 31.10 50.42
N GLY A 495 13.54 31.75 51.36
CA GLY A 495 14.06 32.90 52.11
C GLY A 495 15.19 32.55 53.08
N LYS A 496 15.38 31.27 53.41
CA LYS A 496 16.49 30.76 54.24
C LYS A 496 17.73 30.35 53.44
N LEU A 497 17.66 30.38 52.11
CA LEU A 497 18.82 30.04 51.28
C LEU A 497 19.91 31.12 51.41
N GLU A 498 21.13 30.68 51.70
CA GLU A 498 22.30 31.54 51.89
C GLU A 498 23.38 31.29 50.81
N GLY A 499 24.40 32.14 50.79
CA GLY A 499 25.56 32.00 49.90
C GLY A 499 25.19 32.15 48.42
N GLU A 500 25.70 31.27 47.55
CA GLU A 500 25.41 31.31 46.11
C GLU A 500 23.92 31.08 45.76
N LEU A 501 23.11 30.62 46.71
CA LEU A 501 21.68 30.40 46.56
C LEU A 501 20.84 31.50 47.21
N GLN A 502 21.43 32.56 47.78
CA GLN A 502 20.67 33.70 48.27
C GLN A 502 19.91 34.38 47.12
N GLY A 503 18.66 34.76 47.37
CA GLY A 503 17.79 35.29 46.32
C GLY A 503 16.54 36.01 46.82
N LYS A 504 15.67 36.34 45.87
CA LYS A 504 14.46 37.12 46.10
C LYS A 504 13.23 36.48 45.44
N TYR A 505 12.11 36.52 46.16
CA TYR A 505 10.78 36.14 45.66
C TYR A 505 10.04 37.35 45.06
N TYR A 506 9.30 37.09 43.99
CA TYR A 506 8.50 38.04 43.23
C TYR A 506 7.09 37.44 43.05
N PRO A 507 6.12 37.81 43.89
CA PRO A 507 4.73 37.39 43.73
C PRO A 507 4.13 38.03 42.47
N LEU A 508 3.44 37.23 41.65
CA LEU A 508 2.84 37.73 40.40
C LEU A 508 1.68 38.71 40.64
N TYR A 509 0.96 38.56 41.76
CA TYR A 509 -0.22 39.37 42.08
C TYR A 509 0.12 40.77 42.63
N GLU A 510 1.39 41.06 42.93
CA GLU A 510 1.90 42.39 43.34
C GLU A 510 2.99 42.91 42.39
N MET A 511 3.22 42.23 41.25
CA MET A 511 4.30 42.57 40.32
C MET A 511 3.98 43.85 39.55
N ASP A 512 4.91 44.81 39.58
CA ASP A 512 4.84 46.01 38.73
C ASP A 512 5.34 45.75 37.30
N ASP A 513 4.90 46.57 36.35
CA ASP A 513 5.23 46.42 34.92
C ASP A 513 6.74 46.37 34.67
N LYS A 514 7.52 47.16 35.41
CA LYS A 514 8.98 47.21 35.27
C LYS A 514 9.64 45.89 35.67
N THR A 515 9.21 45.31 36.79
CA THR A 515 9.69 44.01 37.27
C THR A 515 9.25 42.92 36.30
N GLN A 516 8.02 43.00 35.80
CA GLN A 516 7.50 42.07 34.80
C GLN A 516 8.33 42.09 33.52
N GLU A 517 8.56 43.27 32.92
CA GLU A 517 9.39 43.44 31.74
C GLU A 517 10.83 42.92 31.94
N GLN A 518 11.41 43.17 33.12
CA GLN A 518 12.74 42.65 33.46
C GLN A 518 12.77 41.12 33.50
N LEU A 519 11.79 40.48 34.14
CA LEU A 519 11.70 39.02 34.19
C LEU A 519 11.39 38.40 32.82
N ILE A 520 10.67 39.10 31.94
CA ILE A 520 10.48 38.69 30.54
C ILE A 520 11.83 38.74 29.80
N ALA A 521 12.57 39.84 29.94
CA ALA A 521 13.87 40.02 29.29
C ALA A 521 14.93 39.01 29.76
N ASP A 522 14.87 38.62 31.03
CA ASP A 522 15.72 37.57 31.61
C ASP A 522 15.26 36.14 31.23
N HIS A 523 14.11 36.00 30.56
CA HIS A 523 13.43 34.73 30.25
C HIS A 523 13.04 33.92 31.51
N PHE A 524 12.69 34.62 32.59
CA PHE A 524 12.31 34.03 33.88
C PHE A 524 10.80 34.04 34.13
N LEU A 525 10.05 34.95 33.52
CA LEU A 525 8.60 35.04 33.69
C LEU A 525 7.88 33.87 33.02
N PHE A 526 6.86 33.32 33.70
CA PHE A 526 5.86 32.46 33.08
C PHE A 526 4.52 33.19 32.99
N ASP A 527 3.80 32.96 31.90
CA ASP A 527 2.53 33.64 31.62
C ASP A 527 1.33 32.88 32.18
N LYS A 528 0.18 33.57 32.19
CA LYS A 528 -1.11 32.95 32.49
C LYS A 528 -1.30 31.73 31.58
N PRO A 529 -1.70 30.56 32.10
CA PRO A 529 -2.02 29.41 31.27
C PRO A 529 -3.11 29.76 30.23
N VAL A 530 -2.74 29.77 28.96
CA VAL A 530 -3.64 29.92 27.81
C VAL A 530 -3.80 28.63 26.99
N SER A 531 -2.93 27.65 27.25
CA SER A 531 -3.00 26.35 26.60
C SER A 531 -4.31 25.65 27.00
N PRO A 532 -5.14 25.21 26.02
CA PRO A 532 -6.33 24.42 26.26
C PRO A 532 -6.10 23.22 27.19
N LEU A 533 -4.91 22.60 27.13
CA LEU A 533 -4.55 21.49 28.00
C LEU A 533 -4.53 21.88 29.49
N LEU A 534 -3.98 23.06 29.81
CA LEU A 534 -3.88 23.54 31.19
C LEU A 534 -5.21 24.17 31.66
N THR A 535 -5.94 24.83 30.76
CA THR A 535 -7.23 25.44 31.10
C THR A 535 -8.32 24.40 31.34
N SER A 536 -8.40 23.34 30.52
CA SER A 536 -9.33 22.21 30.75
C SER A 536 -8.99 21.43 32.02
N ALA A 537 -7.71 21.39 32.41
CA ALA A 537 -7.26 20.87 33.70
C ALA A 537 -7.51 21.84 34.89
N LYS A 538 -8.23 22.96 34.69
CA LYS A 538 -8.57 23.95 35.72
C LYS A 538 -7.35 24.63 36.38
N MET A 539 -6.18 24.62 35.74
CA MET A 539 -4.93 25.14 36.33
C MET A 539 -4.81 26.67 36.28
N ALA A 540 -5.62 27.31 35.43
CA ALA A 540 -5.73 28.78 35.36
C ALA A 540 -6.59 29.40 36.48
N ARG A 541 -7.19 28.59 37.37
CA ARG A 541 -8.06 29.08 38.45
C ARG A 541 -7.32 30.04 39.38
N ASP A 542 -8.03 31.10 39.77
CA ASP A 542 -7.56 32.16 40.67
C ASP A 542 -6.31 32.93 40.20
N TRP A 543 -5.91 32.85 38.92
CA TRP A 543 -4.73 33.56 38.43
C TRP A 543 -4.79 35.08 38.70
N PRO A 544 -3.70 35.75 39.17
CA PRO A 544 -2.37 35.22 39.49
C PRO A 544 -2.15 34.85 40.99
N ASP A 545 -3.22 34.68 41.78
CA ASP A 545 -3.15 34.48 43.23
C ASP A 545 -2.30 33.26 43.62
N GLY A 546 -1.37 33.46 44.56
CA GLY A 546 -0.49 32.42 45.08
C GLY A 546 0.60 31.94 44.11
N ARG A 547 0.86 32.67 43.02
CA ARG A 547 1.90 32.36 42.04
C ARG A 547 3.02 33.37 42.12
N GLY A 548 4.23 32.92 41.84
CA GLY A 548 5.39 33.81 41.81
C GLY A 548 6.65 33.11 41.37
N ILE A 549 7.71 33.91 41.34
CA ILE A 549 9.02 33.51 40.88
C ILE A 549 10.02 33.87 41.94
N TRP A 550 10.88 32.92 42.30
CA TRP A 550 12.06 33.20 43.09
C TRP A 550 13.30 32.95 42.24
N HIS A 551 14.32 33.81 42.31
CA HIS A 551 15.62 33.50 41.73
C HIS A 551 16.74 33.98 42.64
N ASN A 552 17.90 33.32 42.55
CA ASN A 552 19.09 33.76 43.26
C ASN A 552 19.69 35.04 42.66
N ASP A 553 20.54 35.73 43.41
CA ASP A 553 21.14 37.00 43.00
C ASP A 553 22.00 36.87 41.74
N ALA A 554 22.62 35.70 41.54
CA ALA A 554 23.41 35.38 40.36
C ALA A 554 22.57 35.02 39.12
N LYS A 555 21.24 34.96 39.22
CA LYS A 555 20.31 34.64 38.12
C LYS A 555 20.63 33.31 37.41
N ASN A 556 21.09 32.32 38.16
CA ASN A 556 21.51 31.01 37.64
C ASN A 556 20.87 29.82 38.39
N PHE A 557 20.00 30.11 39.37
CA PHE A 557 19.09 29.20 40.06
C PHE A 557 17.73 29.90 40.27
N LEU A 558 16.64 29.26 39.82
CA LEU A 558 15.30 29.83 39.66
C LEU A 558 14.24 28.82 40.09
N VAL A 559 13.18 29.28 40.77
CA VAL A 559 12.04 28.48 41.20
C VAL A 559 10.74 29.19 40.81
N TRP A 560 9.92 28.53 39.98
CA TRP A 560 8.53 28.95 39.76
C TRP A 560 7.62 28.28 40.77
N ILE A 561 6.68 29.04 41.32
CA ILE A 561 5.74 28.58 42.33
C ILE A 561 4.32 28.55 41.75
N ASN A 562 3.64 27.41 41.88
CA ASN A 562 2.24 27.18 41.51
C ASN A 562 1.88 27.41 40.02
N GLU A 563 2.78 27.05 39.11
CA GLU A 563 2.57 27.11 37.65
C GLU A 563 1.84 25.84 37.14
N GLU A 564 2.59 24.81 36.73
CA GLU A 564 2.04 23.49 36.35
C GLU A 564 2.02 22.50 37.54
N ASP A 565 3.01 22.64 38.40
CA ASP A 565 3.23 21.88 39.63
C ASP A 565 3.42 22.90 40.78
N HIS A 566 3.55 22.44 42.03
CA HIS A 566 3.80 23.37 43.16
C HIS A 566 5.12 24.12 42.97
N THR A 567 6.14 23.43 42.45
CA THR A 567 7.42 24.04 42.10
C THR A 567 7.92 23.60 40.73
N ARG A 568 8.66 24.50 40.07
CA ARG A 568 9.58 24.16 38.99
C ARG A 568 10.95 24.78 39.29
N VAL A 569 11.90 23.92 39.65
CA VAL A 569 13.26 24.28 40.04
C VAL A 569 14.19 24.19 38.84
N ILE A 570 15.00 25.21 38.61
CA ILE A 570 15.81 25.39 37.41
C ILE A 570 17.21 25.86 37.82
N SER A 571 18.24 25.19 37.30
CA SER A 571 19.63 25.67 37.32
C SER A 571 20.11 25.83 35.88
N MET A 572 20.77 26.94 35.57
CA MET A 572 21.23 27.22 34.20
C MET A 572 22.41 28.18 34.16
N GLU A 573 23.26 28.06 33.14
CA GLU A 573 24.29 29.05 32.83
C GLU A 573 24.72 29.02 31.35
N LYS A 574 25.40 30.07 30.90
CA LYS A 574 26.05 30.10 29.58
C LYS A 574 27.26 29.16 29.57
N GLY A 575 27.53 28.56 28.41
CA GLY A 575 28.59 27.58 28.21
C GLY A 575 28.18 26.14 28.52
N GLY A 576 29.12 25.22 28.34
CA GLY A 576 28.93 23.78 28.41
C GLY A 576 29.21 23.13 29.77
N ASN A 577 29.34 23.89 30.87
CA ASN A 577 29.66 23.32 32.18
C ASN A 577 28.40 22.74 32.86
N MET A 578 27.90 21.64 32.31
CA MET A 578 26.76 20.89 32.85
C MET A 578 27.02 20.41 34.28
N LYS A 579 28.27 20.09 34.62
CA LYS A 579 28.63 19.63 35.96
C LYS A 579 28.34 20.69 37.02
N LYS A 580 28.83 21.91 36.84
CA LYS A 580 28.57 23.02 37.76
C LYS A 580 27.08 23.36 37.85
N VAL A 581 26.36 23.32 36.72
CA VAL A 581 24.90 23.52 36.69
C VAL A 581 24.19 22.46 37.52
N PHE A 582 24.58 21.20 37.38
CA PHE A 582 23.98 20.08 38.08
C PHE A 582 24.35 20.05 39.57
N ASP A 583 25.59 20.39 39.93
CA ASP A 583 26.02 20.57 41.32
C ASP A 583 25.14 21.59 42.05
N ARG A 584 24.97 22.79 41.46
CA ARG A 584 24.10 23.84 41.99
C ARG A 584 22.64 23.41 42.08
N PHE A 585 22.16 22.64 41.09
CA PHE A 585 20.80 22.10 41.08
C PHE A 585 20.56 21.12 42.23
N CYS A 586 21.48 20.18 42.44
CA CYS A 586 21.40 19.17 43.50
C CYS A 586 21.50 19.80 44.89
N ASP A 587 22.46 20.71 45.11
CA ASP A 587 22.61 21.44 46.38
C ASP A 587 21.36 22.28 46.69
N GLY A 588 20.87 23.03 45.70
CA GLY A 588 19.67 23.86 45.84
C GLY A 588 18.43 23.04 46.17
N LEU A 589 18.20 21.91 45.51
CA LEU A 589 17.06 21.04 45.82
C LEU A 589 17.13 20.46 47.23
N LYS A 590 18.31 19.97 47.65
CA LYS A 590 18.51 19.40 48.99
C LYS A 590 18.20 20.43 50.07
N LYS A 591 18.74 21.65 49.95
CA LYS A 591 18.51 22.74 50.91
C LYS A 591 17.05 23.20 50.94
N VAL A 592 16.40 23.33 49.78
CA VAL A 592 14.97 23.64 49.73
C VAL A 592 14.16 22.55 50.42
N GLU A 593 14.46 21.28 50.17
CA GLU A 593 13.77 20.15 50.81
C GLU A 593 13.98 20.12 52.34
N GLU A 594 15.21 20.37 52.80
CA GLU A 594 15.54 20.48 54.22
C GLU A 594 14.69 21.56 54.92
N HIS A 595 14.60 22.76 54.34
CA HIS A 595 13.80 23.84 54.91
C HIS A 595 12.28 23.65 54.77
N VAL A 596 11.82 22.86 53.80
CA VAL A 596 10.42 22.41 53.73
C VAL A 596 10.13 21.41 54.86
N LYS A 597 11.07 20.49 55.16
CA LYS A 597 10.98 19.53 56.27
C LYS A 597 10.94 20.18 57.64
N GLU A 598 11.70 21.26 57.84
CA GLU A 598 11.62 22.07 59.08
C GLU A 598 10.21 22.62 59.35
N GLN A 599 9.38 22.77 58.31
CA GLN A 599 7.99 23.25 58.43
C GLN A 599 6.97 22.12 58.61
N GLY A 600 7.43 20.88 58.84
CA GLY A 600 6.55 19.71 58.99
C GLY A 600 5.90 19.26 57.67
N LYS A 601 6.51 19.60 56.53
CA LYS A 601 6.07 19.23 55.19
C LYS A 601 7.16 18.43 54.49
N GLU A 602 6.84 17.76 53.40
CA GLU A 602 7.82 17.04 52.58
C GLU A 602 7.40 17.05 51.12
N PHE A 603 8.29 16.63 50.22
CA PHE A 603 7.90 16.41 48.83
C PHE A 603 7.08 15.13 48.67
N MET A 604 6.10 15.15 47.75
CA MET A 604 5.38 13.95 47.35
C MET A 604 6.34 13.01 46.63
N TRP A 605 6.58 11.84 47.21
CA TRP A 605 7.47 10.81 46.68
C TRP A 605 6.89 9.42 46.94
N ASN A 606 7.03 8.55 45.95
CA ASN A 606 6.59 7.17 45.97
C ASN A 606 7.70 6.26 45.40
N GLU A 607 7.84 5.03 45.91
CA GLU A 607 8.90 4.11 45.49
C GLU A 607 8.77 3.68 44.02
N HIS A 608 7.55 3.47 43.54
CA HIS A 608 7.26 3.13 42.15
C HIS A 608 7.33 4.35 41.23
N LEU A 609 6.78 5.50 41.63
CA LEU A 609 6.61 6.67 40.75
C LEU A 609 7.69 7.75 40.89
N GLY A 610 8.59 7.64 41.86
CA GLY A 610 9.50 8.72 42.22
C GLY A 610 8.75 9.94 42.76
N TYR A 611 9.21 11.14 42.39
CA TYR A 611 8.52 12.37 42.75
C TYR A 611 7.20 12.51 41.98
N VAL A 612 6.11 12.74 42.72
CA VAL A 612 4.76 12.81 42.18
C VAL A 612 4.45 14.24 41.73
N LEU A 613 3.98 14.37 40.49
CA LEU A 613 3.68 15.64 39.82
C LEU A 613 2.30 15.59 39.13
N THR A 614 1.79 16.75 38.74
CA THR A 614 0.45 16.91 38.15
C THR A 614 0.24 16.06 36.91
N CYS A 615 1.19 16.15 35.96
CA CYS A 615 1.13 15.40 34.72
C CYS A 615 1.94 14.11 34.84
N PRO A 616 1.38 12.94 34.48
CA PRO A 616 2.12 11.67 34.45
C PRO A 616 3.43 11.73 33.65
N SER A 617 3.53 12.60 32.64
CA SER A 617 4.76 12.75 31.84
C SER A 617 5.96 13.33 32.58
N ASN A 618 5.75 13.91 33.78
CA ASN A 618 6.79 14.50 34.61
C ASN A 618 7.11 13.63 35.85
N LEU A 619 6.48 12.47 36.04
CA LEU A 619 6.82 11.56 37.15
C LEU A 619 8.30 11.12 37.14
N GLY A 620 8.72 10.52 38.26
CA GLY A 620 10.07 10.01 38.47
C GLY A 620 10.98 11.10 38.98
N THR A 621 11.99 11.44 38.18
CA THR A 621 12.89 12.55 38.49
C THR A 621 12.25 13.91 38.24
N GLY A 622 11.26 13.97 37.34
CA GLY A 622 10.76 15.21 36.71
C GLY A 622 11.80 15.96 35.88
N LEU A 623 12.98 15.37 35.72
CA LEU A 623 14.16 16.09 35.28
C LEU A 623 14.20 16.25 33.77
N ARG A 624 14.51 17.48 33.34
CA ARG A 624 14.92 17.79 31.98
C ARG A 624 16.25 18.54 32.04
N ALA A 625 17.33 17.81 31.77
CA ALA A 625 18.66 18.34 31.52
C ALA A 625 18.89 18.46 30.01
N GLY A 626 19.48 19.56 29.60
CA GLY A 626 19.78 19.79 28.20
C GLY A 626 20.77 20.91 27.96
N VAL A 627 21.25 20.95 26.73
CA VAL A 627 22.18 21.98 26.26
C VAL A 627 21.68 22.59 24.95
N HIS A 628 22.01 23.85 24.74
CA HIS A 628 21.98 24.40 23.39
C HIS A 628 23.28 24.05 22.68
N VAL A 629 23.20 23.28 21.60
CA VAL A 629 24.36 22.80 20.84
C VAL A 629 24.20 23.09 19.34
N LYS A 630 25.30 23.48 18.70
CA LYS A 630 25.38 23.80 17.26
C LYS A 630 25.82 22.58 16.46
N LEU A 631 24.95 22.03 15.60
CA LEU A 631 25.17 20.80 14.82
C LEU A 631 24.73 20.95 13.33
N PRO A 632 25.25 21.94 12.58
CA PRO A 632 24.72 22.28 11.25
C PRO A 632 24.92 21.20 10.18
N LYS A 633 25.91 20.31 10.30
CA LYS A 633 26.12 19.20 9.36
C LYS A 633 25.36 17.97 9.79
N LEU A 634 25.54 17.54 11.03
CA LEU A 634 24.91 16.35 11.58
C LEU A 634 23.40 16.47 11.53
N SER A 635 22.82 17.65 11.77
CA SER A 635 21.36 17.81 11.71
C SER A 635 20.74 17.56 10.34
N THR A 636 21.54 17.59 9.28
CA THR A 636 21.12 17.31 7.89
C THR A 636 21.42 15.88 7.45
N ASN A 637 22.11 15.09 8.29
CA ASN A 637 22.39 13.69 8.02
C ASN A 637 21.12 12.84 8.18
N PRO A 638 20.83 11.90 7.27
CA PRO A 638 19.63 11.06 7.34
C PRO A 638 19.54 10.23 8.63
N HIS A 639 20.66 9.90 9.27
CA HIS A 639 20.70 9.12 10.51
C HIS A 639 20.51 9.96 11.78
N PHE A 640 20.41 11.30 11.71
CA PHE A 640 20.40 12.14 12.92
C PHE A 640 19.27 11.80 13.90
N SER A 641 18.05 11.59 13.40
CA SER A 641 16.92 11.21 14.24
C SER A 641 17.13 9.83 14.89
N HIS A 642 17.71 8.88 14.15
CA HIS A 642 18.05 7.56 14.67
C HIS A 642 19.12 7.64 15.76
N ILE A 643 20.18 8.44 15.54
CA ILE A 643 21.24 8.66 16.52
C ILE A 643 20.66 9.20 17.84
N LEU A 644 19.79 10.22 17.78
CA LEU A 644 19.16 10.79 18.98
C LEU A 644 18.30 9.76 19.73
N GLU A 645 17.55 8.95 19.00
CA GLU A 645 16.71 7.90 19.59
C GLU A 645 17.53 6.84 20.32
N GLN A 646 18.61 6.34 19.70
CA GLN A 646 19.51 5.35 20.30
C GLN A 646 20.20 5.92 21.55
N LEU A 647 20.49 7.22 21.55
CA LEU A 647 21.05 7.92 22.71
C LEU A 647 20.01 8.30 23.77
N ARG A 648 18.71 8.03 23.54
CA ARG A 648 17.60 8.45 24.43
C ARG A 648 17.55 9.97 24.64
N LEU A 649 17.87 10.71 23.59
CA LEU A 649 17.85 12.17 23.54
C LEU A 649 16.75 12.68 22.61
N GLN A 650 16.35 13.93 22.80
CA GLN A 650 15.38 14.63 21.97
C GLN A 650 15.91 16.01 21.56
N LYS A 651 15.46 16.51 20.40
CA LYS A 651 15.78 17.84 19.87
C LYS A 651 14.58 18.78 19.91
N ARG A 652 14.82 20.06 20.20
CA ARG A 652 13.86 21.17 20.01
C ARG A 652 14.56 22.40 19.42
N GLY A 653 13.77 23.33 18.86
CA GLY A 653 14.28 24.67 18.56
C GLY A 653 14.55 25.46 19.85
N THR A 654 15.25 26.58 19.71
CA THR A 654 15.79 27.36 20.83
C THR A 654 14.73 28.15 21.63
N GLY A 655 13.49 28.22 21.16
CA GLY A 655 12.40 28.95 21.83
C GLY A 655 11.28 28.06 22.40
N GLY A 656 11.40 26.73 22.33
CA GLY A 656 10.38 25.80 22.89
C GLY A 656 9.98 24.66 21.97
N VAL A 657 8.88 23.98 22.34
CA VAL A 657 8.38 22.72 21.74
C VAL A 657 8.11 22.83 20.24
N ASP A 658 7.72 24.02 19.75
CA ASP A 658 7.28 24.23 18.36
C ASP A 658 8.10 25.27 17.59
N THR A 659 9.25 25.67 18.13
CA THR A 659 10.10 26.66 17.46
C THR A 659 11.05 26.02 16.45
N ALA A 660 11.20 26.62 15.28
CA ALA A 660 12.17 26.17 14.29
C ALA A 660 13.60 26.37 14.80
N ALA A 661 14.48 25.40 14.53
CA ALA A 661 15.90 25.56 14.80
C ALA A 661 16.48 26.66 13.89
N THR A 662 17.20 27.61 14.48
CA THR A 662 17.86 28.69 13.72
C THR A 662 19.35 28.38 13.62
N GLY A 663 19.90 28.35 12.40
CA GLY A 663 21.34 28.21 12.16
C GLY A 663 21.97 26.88 12.62
N GLY A 664 21.18 25.79 12.69
CA GLY A 664 21.67 24.48 13.13
C GLY A 664 21.87 24.35 14.65
N ILE A 665 21.29 25.25 15.44
CA ILE A 665 21.34 25.20 16.91
C ILE A 665 20.09 24.50 17.43
N PHE A 666 20.28 23.51 18.32
CA PHE A 666 19.23 22.70 18.90
C PHE A 666 19.33 22.67 20.43
N ASP A 667 18.18 22.65 21.11
CA ASP A 667 18.06 22.19 22.50
C ASP A 667 18.04 20.66 22.49
N ILE A 668 19.16 20.06 22.91
CA ILE A 668 19.31 18.61 23.06
C ILE A 668 19.15 18.27 24.53
N SER A 669 18.18 17.42 24.86
CA SER A 669 17.83 17.05 26.23
C SER A 669 17.47 15.58 26.37
N ASN A 670 17.47 15.05 27.59
CA ASN A 670 17.01 13.69 27.89
C ASN A 670 15.53 13.51 27.52
N THR A 671 15.18 12.31 27.03
CA THR A 671 13.80 11.91 26.73
C THR A 671 13.14 11.22 27.93
N ASP A 672 13.92 10.43 28.67
CA ASP A 672 13.49 9.65 29.83
C ASP A 672 13.30 10.54 31.08
N ARG A 673 12.40 10.15 32.00
CA ARG A 673 12.24 10.80 33.32
C ARG A 673 12.00 9.79 34.45
N LEU A 674 11.25 8.75 34.14
CA LEU A 674 10.94 7.63 35.02
C LEU A 674 11.89 6.44 34.72
N GLY A 675 12.15 5.59 35.72
CA GLY A 675 13.09 4.46 35.64
C GLY A 675 14.60 4.77 35.62
N CYS A 676 15.03 6.03 35.54
CA CYS A 676 16.43 6.46 35.63
C CYS A 676 16.61 7.53 36.71
N SER A 677 17.74 7.54 37.41
CA SER A 677 18.06 8.59 38.39
C SER A 677 18.46 9.91 37.74
N GLU A 678 18.48 10.99 38.52
CA GLU A 678 18.89 12.30 38.04
C GLU A 678 20.32 12.29 37.47
N VAL A 679 21.27 11.67 38.19
CA VAL A 679 22.66 11.50 37.71
C VAL A 679 22.71 10.73 36.38
N GLU A 680 21.99 9.61 36.26
CA GLU A 680 21.97 8.80 35.03
C GLU A 680 21.44 9.61 33.83
N LEU A 681 20.39 10.41 34.04
CA LEU A 681 19.81 11.25 32.99
C LEU A 681 20.75 12.37 32.54
N VAL A 682 21.42 13.05 33.47
CA VAL A 682 22.41 14.08 33.13
C VAL A 682 23.63 13.46 32.45
N GLN A 683 24.08 12.28 32.90
CA GLN A 683 25.19 11.56 32.26
C GLN A 683 24.89 11.21 30.80
N LYS A 684 23.68 10.69 30.50
CA LYS A 684 23.23 10.43 29.13
C LYS A 684 23.31 11.67 28.23
N VAL A 685 22.94 12.84 28.77
CA VAL A 685 23.03 14.11 28.03
C VAL A 685 24.49 14.50 27.78
N VAL A 686 25.35 14.42 28.80
CA VAL A 686 26.78 14.74 28.67
C VAL A 686 27.45 13.84 27.61
N ASP A 687 27.27 12.53 27.72
CA ASP A 687 27.91 11.56 26.83
C ASP A 687 27.37 11.66 25.39
N GLY A 688 26.03 11.78 25.26
CA GLY A 688 25.42 11.93 23.95
C GLY A 688 25.82 13.23 23.26
N VAL A 689 25.89 14.36 23.98
CA VAL A 689 26.36 15.63 23.40
C VAL A 689 27.82 15.54 22.96
N LYS A 690 28.70 14.88 23.74
CA LYS A 690 30.09 14.64 23.32
C LYS A 690 30.16 13.87 21.99
N LEU A 691 29.36 12.80 21.86
CA LEU A 691 29.31 12.02 20.63
C LEU A 691 28.77 12.83 19.44
N LEU A 692 27.69 13.59 19.64
CA LEU A 692 27.10 14.45 18.59
C LEU A 692 28.11 15.51 18.12
N VAL A 693 28.85 16.12 19.03
CA VAL A 693 29.90 17.10 18.69
C VAL A 693 31.06 16.43 17.94
N GLU A 694 31.46 15.20 18.30
CA GLU A 694 32.50 14.47 17.57
C GLU A 694 32.05 14.12 16.14
N MET A 695 30.81 13.66 15.97
CA MET A 695 30.22 13.44 14.64
C MET A 695 30.19 14.73 13.82
N GLU A 696 29.77 15.85 14.40
CA GLU A 696 29.77 17.16 13.74
C GLU A 696 31.19 17.54 13.27
N LYS A 697 32.18 17.42 14.15
CA LYS A 697 33.60 17.67 13.82
C LYS A 697 34.11 16.79 12.68
N ARG A 698 33.67 15.53 12.62
CA ARG A 698 34.05 14.57 11.58
C ARG A 698 33.40 14.90 10.24
N LEU A 699 32.12 15.28 10.25
CA LEU A 699 31.39 15.77 9.07
C LEU A 699 31.91 17.12 8.56
N GLU A 700 32.31 18.05 9.43
CA GLU A 700 32.97 19.30 9.05
C GLU A 700 34.26 19.03 8.25
N LYS A 701 34.95 17.93 8.55
CA LYS A 701 36.15 17.44 7.84
C LYS A 701 35.83 16.51 6.66
N LYS A 702 34.56 16.35 6.28
CA LYS A 702 34.07 15.43 5.23
C LYS A 702 34.47 13.97 5.42
N LYS A 703 34.59 13.52 6.66
CA LYS A 703 34.85 12.11 7.00
C LYS A 703 33.54 11.39 7.30
N ASP A 704 33.51 10.09 7.01
CA ASP A 704 32.39 9.20 7.35
C ASP A 704 32.21 9.09 8.88
N ILE A 705 30.96 8.89 9.32
CA ILE A 705 30.58 8.74 10.73
C ILE A 705 29.94 7.38 11.05
N GLY A 706 29.90 6.43 10.11
CA GLY A 706 29.17 5.18 10.26
C GLY A 706 29.63 4.36 11.46
N ASP A 707 30.93 4.41 11.78
CA ASP A 707 31.53 3.79 12.97
C ASP A 707 31.12 4.44 14.30
N LEU A 708 30.59 5.66 14.27
CA LEU A 708 30.14 6.40 15.44
C LEU A 708 28.64 6.25 15.72
N ILE A 709 27.84 5.74 14.77
CA ILE A 709 26.38 5.63 14.91
C ILE A 709 26.05 4.56 15.97
N PRO A 710 25.45 4.93 17.11
CA PRO A 710 25.05 3.96 18.13
C PRO A 710 24.02 2.98 17.56
N GLY A 711 24.22 1.67 17.77
CA GLY A 711 23.37 0.63 17.16
C GLY A 711 23.73 0.25 15.72
N GLY A 712 24.76 0.87 15.14
CA GLY A 712 25.18 0.67 13.75
C GLY A 712 24.39 1.54 12.77
N PRO A 713 24.86 1.69 11.52
CA PRO A 713 24.08 2.34 10.48
C PRO A 713 22.77 1.56 10.25
N LEU A 714 21.69 2.29 9.97
CA LEU A 714 20.46 1.66 9.46
C LEU A 714 20.84 0.93 8.16
N VAL A 715 20.83 -0.41 8.18
CA VAL A 715 20.94 -1.20 6.96
C VAL A 715 19.61 -1.02 6.23
N GLU A 716 19.63 -0.22 5.18
CA GLU A 716 18.46 -0.01 4.34
C GLU A 716 18.11 -1.35 3.66
N PRO A 717 16.90 -1.88 3.85
CA PRO A 717 16.52 -3.24 3.45
C PRO A 717 16.54 -3.52 1.94
N SER A 718 16.79 -2.50 1.09
CA SER A 718 16.81 -2.60 -0.37
C SER A 718 18.07 -3.26 -0.97
N GLU A 719 18.95 -3.85 -0.16
CA GLU A 719 20.21 -4.47 -0.65
C GLU A 719 20.25 -6.00 -0.55
N VAL A 720 19.25 -6.65 0.07
CA VAL A 720 19.21 -8.11 0.21
C VAL A 720 18.67 -8.74 -1.08
N LYS A 721 19.56 -9.18 -1.97
CA LYS A 721 19.20 -10.03 -3.11
C LYS A 721 19.27 -11.50 -2.73
N ILE A 722 18.17 -12.22 -2.91
CA ILE A 722 18.12 -13.68 -2.78
C ILE A 722 18.49 -14.31 -4.11
N GLU A 723 19.32 -15.37 -4.06
CA GLU A 723 19.58 -16.22 -5.22
C GLU A 723 18.43 -17.22 -5.39
N LEU A 724 17.71 -17.11 -6.51
CA LEU A 724 16.56 -17.96 -6.81
C LEU A 724 17.00 -19.42 -7.04
N GLN A 725 16.30 -20.35 -6.39
CA GLN A 725 16.57 -21.79 -6.47
C GLN A 725 15.66 -22.50 -7.48
N SER A 726 14.53 -21.89 -7.81
CA SER A 726 13.54 -22.43 -8.74
C SER A 726 13.71 -21.83 -10.13
N ASP A 727 13.40 -22.61 -11.17
CA ASP A 727 13.38 -22.09 -12.52
C ASP A 727 12.10 -21.26 -12.79
N ASN A 728 12.21 -20.32 -13.73
CA ASN A 728 11.09 -19.50 -14.20
C ASN A 728 10.39 -20.10 -15.44
N PHE A 729 10.75 -21.32 -15.86
CA PHE A 729 10.25 -21.94 -17.08
C PHE A 729 8.78 -22.39 -16.89
N PRO A 730 7.86 -22.01 -17.80
CA PRO A 730 6.46 -22.40 -17.68
C PRO A 730 6.27 -23.90 -17.98
N ASP A 731 5.27 -24.51 -17.33
CA ASP A 731 4.79 -25.84 -17.74
C ASP A 731 3.86 -25.68 -18.95
N LEU A 732 4.28 -26.21 -20.08
CA LEU A 732 3.60 -26.09 -21.37
C LEU A 732 3.00 -27.42 -21.86
N SER A 733 2.94 -28.44 -21.00
CA SER A 733 2.55 -29.80 -21.39
C SER A 733 1.10 -29.93 -21.88
N GLN A 734 0.22 -28.99 -21.52
CA GLN A 734 -1.18 -28.95 -21.92
C GLN A 734 -1.48 -27.85 -22.97
N HIS A 735 -0.45 -27.22 -23.53
CA HIS A 735 -0.60 -26.03 -24.36
C HIS A 735 -0.58 -26.34 -25.86
N ASN A 736 -1.52 -25.75 -26.61
CA ASN A 736 -1.65 -25.86 -28.05
C ASN A 736 -1.56 -24.48 -28.73
N ASN A 737 -0.36 -23.92 -28.79
CA ASN A 737 -0.06 -22.66 -29.49
C ASN A 737 1.38 -22.65 -30.05
N HIS A 738 1.67 -21.75 -30.99
CA HIS A 738 2.97 -21.69 -31.66
C HIS A 738 4.12 -21.39 -30.67
N MET A 739 3.93 -20.48 -29.73
CA MET A 739 4.92 -20.15 -28.69
C MET A 739 5.29 -21.40 -27.89
N ALA A 740 4.31 -22.17 -27.41
CA ALA A 740 4.56 -23.36 -26.62
C ALA A 740 5.34 -24.44 -27.39
N LYS A 741 5.15 -24.53 -28.71
CA LYS A 741 5.90 -25.45 -29.58
C LYS A 741 7.33 -24.98 -29.87
N CYS A 742 7.59 -23.68 -29.80
CA CYS A 742 8.89 -23.09 -30.12
C CYS A 742 9.75 -22.83 -28.88
N LEU A 743 9.13 -22.55 -27.72
CA LEU A 743 9.83 -22.20 -26.49
C LEU A 743 10.45 -23.44 -25.84
N THR A 744 11.70 -23.72 -26.17
CA THR A 744 12.50 -24.74 -25.46
C THR A 744 13.10 -24.16 -24.19
N LYS A 745 13.53 -25.05 -23.28
CA LYS A 745 14.25 -24.65 -22.06
C LYS A 745 15.53 -23.87 -22.37
N ASP A 746 16.28 -24.28 -23.39
CA ASP A 746 17.50 -23.60 -23.83
C ASP A 746 17.23 -22.18 -24.35
N ILE A 747 16.17 -22.01 -25.17
CA ILE A 747 15.75 -20.68 -25.65
C ILE A 747 15.34 -19.82 -24.46
N PHE A 748 14.56 -20.37 -23.53
CA PHE A 748 14.16 -19.65 -22.33
C PHE A 748 15.36 -19.21 -21.48
N ASP A 749 16.30 -20.11 -21.18
CA ASP A 749 17.47 -19.79 -20.36
C ASP A 749 18.39 -18.76 -21.02
N CYS A 750 18.44 -18.71 -22.36
CA CYS A 750 19.14 -17.66 -23.12
C CYS A 750 18.45 -16.28 -23.02
N LEU A 751 17.12 -16.25 -22.88
CA LEU A 751 16.32 -15.04 -23.02
C LEU A 751 15.75 -14.49 -21.69
N LYS A 752 15.63 -15.30 -20.65
CA LYS A 752 14.90 -14.98 -19.40
C LYS A 752 15.39 -13.71 -18.68
N ASP A 753 16.69 -13.42 -18.76
CA ASP A 753 17.30 -12.27 -18.09
C ASP A 753 17.40 -11.02 -18.99
N LYS A 754 17.01 -11.15 -20.28
CA LYS A 754 17.02 -10.04 -21.22
C LYS A 754 15.80 -9.13 -21.00
N LYS A 755 16.02 -7.83 -21.16
CA LYS A 755 14.98 -6.81 -21.14
C LYS A 755 15.22 -5.82 -22.28
N THR A 756 14.13 -5.34 -22.87
CA THR A 756 14.20 -4.21 -23.82
C THR A 756 14.49 -2.91 -23.06
N LYS A 757 14.84 -1.84 -23.78
CA LYS A 757 15.08 -0.52 -23.19
C LYS A 757 13.89 0.00 -22.38
N ASN A 758 12.66 -0.35 -22.76
CA ASN A 758 11.45 0.06 -22.06
C ASN A 758 11.07 -0.90 -20.91
N GLY A 759 11.84 -1.96 -20.70
CA GLY A 759 11.65 -2.94 -19.64
C GLY A 759 10.72 -4.10 -19.99
N CYS A 760 10.42 -4.31 -21.29
CA CYS A 760 9.72 -5.52 -21.71
C CYS A 760 10.63 -6.73 -21.49
N THR A 761 10.08 -7.78 -20.88
CA THR A 761 10.79 -9.02 -20.54
C THR A 761 10.21 -10.17 -21.35
N LEU A 762 10.95 -11.26 -21.49
CA LEU A 762 10.43 -12.50 -22.09
C LEU A 762 9.10 -12.92 -21.45
N ASP A 763 8.98 -12.80 -20.14
CA ASP A 763 7.82 -13.27 -19.39
C ASP A 763 6.52 -12.56 -19.80
N LEU A 764 6.57 -11.23 -19.88
CA LEU A 764 5.50 -10.38 -20.41
C LEU A 764 5.10 -10.77 -21.84
N CYS A 765 6.07 -11.14 -22.70
CA CYS A 765 5.78 -11.55 -24.06
C CYS A 765 5.01 -12.87 -24.15
N ILE A 766 5.30 -13.83 -23.26
CA ILE A 766 4.71 -15.18 -23.30
C ILE A 766 3.50 -15.35 -22.38
N GLN A 767 3.22 -14.40 -21.47
CA GLN A 767 2.18 -14.53 -20.44
C GLN A 767 0.82 -14.93 -21.01
N THR A 768 0.43 -14.34 -22.15
CA THR A 768 -0.82 -14.69 -22.82
C THR A 768 -0.92 -16.17 -23.22
N GLY A 769 0.20 -16.78 -23.64
CA GLY A 769 0.24 -18.18 -23.99
C GLY A 769 0.40 -19.06 -22.77
N VAL A 770 1.08 -18.61 -21.71
CA VAL A 770 1.24 -19.38 -20.47
C VAL A 770 -0.10 -19.50 -19.72
N ASP A 771 -0.82 -18.38 -19.54
CA ASP A 771 -2.10 -18.36 -18.81
C ASP A 771 -3.27 -18.92 -19.63
N ASN A 772 -3.13 -19.03 -20.95
CA ASN A 772 -4.12 -19.61 -21.83
C ASN A 772 -3.55 -20.79 -22.63
N PRO A 773 -3.86 -22.04 -22.23
CA PRO A 773 -3.36 -23.23 -22.93
C PRO A 773 -3.80 -23.34 -24.39
N GLY A 774 -4.75 -22.52 -24.84
CA GLY A 774 -5.26 -22.55 -26.21
C GLY A 774 -6.40 -23.57 -26.37
N HIS A 775 -6.85 -23.74 -27.61
CA HIS A 775 -7.97 -24.61 -27.95
C HIS A 775 -7.47 -25.81 -28.75
N PRO A 776 -8.00 -27.05 -28.56
CA PRO A 776 -7.52 -28.24 -29.26
C PRO A 776 -7.56 -28.14 -30.79
N PHE A 777 -8.50 -27.37 -31.33
CA PHE A 777 -8.74 -27.26 -32.77
C PHE A 777 -8.20 -25.98 -33.41
N ILE A 778 -7.67 -25.03 -32.64
CA ILE A 778 -7.21 -23.73 -33.15
C ILE A 778 -5.78 -23.46 -32.66
N MET A 779 -4.84 -23.35 -33.59
CA MET A 779 -3.45 -23.00 -33.30
C MET A 779 -3.29 -21.49 -33.14
N THR A 780 -3.25 -21.00 -31.90
CA THR A 780 -2.99 -19.58 -31.62
C THR A 780 -1.48 -19.28 -31.59
N VAL A 781 -1.10 -18.00 -31.54
CA VAL A 781 0.31 -17.61 -31.48
C VAL A 781 0.90 -17.86 -30.09
N GLY A 782 0.23 -17.41 -29.02
CA GLY A 782 0.69 -17.59 -27.64
C GLY A 782 1.80 -16.63 -27.18
N ALA A 783 2.17 -15.64 -28.00
CA ALA A 783 3.14 -14.59 -27.65
C ALA A 783 2.74 -13.23 -28.25
N VAL A 784 3.08 -12.14 -27.56
CA VAL A 784 2.89 -10.75 -28.00
C VAL A 784 4.15 -9.92 -27.75
N ALA A 785 4.40 -8.93 -28.60
CA ALA A 785 5.48 -7.96 -28.39
C ALA A 785 5.02 -6.82 -27.46
N GLY A 786 5.89 -6.41 -26.53
CA GLY A 786 5.62 -5.27 -25.65
C GLY A 786 6.09 -3.93 -26.24
N ASP A 787 7.05 -3.95 -27.15
CA ASP A 787 7.56 -2.80 -27.89
C ASP A 787 8.23 -3.24 -29.20
N GLU A 788 8.69 -2.28 -30.01
CA GLU A 788 9.35 -2.56 -31.30
C GLU A 788 10.62 -3.41 -31.14
N GLU A 789 11.38 -3.22 -30.04
CA GLU A 789 12.65 -3.91 -29.79
C GLU A 789 12.46 -5.37 -29.37
N SER A 790 11.25 -5.75 -28.92
CA SER A 790 10.91 -7.12 -28.49
C SER A 790 11.23 -8.16 -29.56
N TYR A 791 10.98 -7.85 -30.84
CA TYR A 791 11.30 -8.75 -31.96
C TYR A 791 12.80 -8.93 -32.22
N THR A 792 13.65 -8.02 -31.72
CA THR A 792 15.11 -8.14 -31.83
C THR A 792 15.72 -8.78 -30.58
N VAL A 793 15.31 -8.33 -29.39
CA VAL A 793 15.85 -8.82 -28.11
C VAL A 793 15.47 -10.27 -27.84
N PHE A 794 14.26 -10.67 -28.25
CA PHE A 794 13.73 -12.03 -28.10
C PHE A 794 13.61 -12.77 -29.45
N ALA A 795 14.43 -12.41 -30.44
CA ALA A 795 14.41 -13.00 -31.79
C ALA A 795 14.54 -14.53 -31.78
N GLU A 796 15.38 -15.09 -30.89
CA GLU A 796 15.54 -16.56 -30.74
C GLU A 796 14.22 -17.30 -30.41
N LEU A 797 13.20 -16.59 -29.90
CA LEU A 797 11.84 -17.12 -29.76
C LEU A 797 10.90 -16.63 -30.86
N PHE A 798 10.92 -15.33 -31.17
CA PHE A 798 9.96 -14.77 -32.15
C PHE A 798 10.21 -15.26 -33.57
N ASP A 799 11.46 -15.46 -34.01
CA ASP A 799 11.78 -15.93 -35.36
C ASP A 799 11.21 -17.34 -35.62
N PRO A 800 11.42 -18.35 -34.75
CA PRO A 800 10.76 -19.65 -34.89
C PRO A 800 9.23 -19.57 -34.89
N ILE A 801 8.64 -18.71 -34.05
CA ILE A 801 7.18 -18.49 -34.03
C ILE A 801 6.70 -17.91 -35.37
N ILE A 802 7.43 -16.93 -35.91
CA ILE A 802 7.12 -16.28 -37.18
C ILE A 802 7.24 -17.28 -38.32
N GLU A 803 8.32 -18.06 -38.37
CA GLU A 803 8.55 -19.10 -39.37
C GLU A 803 7.43 -20.14 -39.33
N ALA A 804 7.07 -20.63 -38.14
CA ALA A 804 6.00 -21.62 -37.96
C ALA A 804 4.61 -21.07 -38.31
N ARG A 805 4.33 -19.79 -37.98
CA ARG A 805 3.02 -19.17 -38.25
C ARG A 805 2.86 -18.74 -39.70
N HIS A 806 3.92 -18.28 -40.35
CA HIS A 806 3.90 -17.70 -41.70
C HIS A 806 4.59 -18.61 -42.72
N LYS A 807 4.32 -19.92 -42.62
CA LYS A 807 4.66 -20.94 -43.64
C LYS A 807 6.12 -20.94 -44.09
N GLY A 808 7.05 -20.78 -43.16
CA GLY A 808 8.48 -20.84 -43.44
C GLY A 808 9.15 -19.51 -43.74
N PHE A 809 8.53 -18.35 -43.46
CA PHE A 809 9.18 -17.04 -43.59
C PHE A 809 10.35 -16.94 -42.60
N LYS A 810 11.57 -16.97 -43.12
CA LYS A 810 12.82 -17.07 -42.34
C LYS A 810 13.32 -15.69 -41.96
N LYS A 811 14.13 -15.62 -40.90
CA LYS A 811 14.81 -14.38 -40.45
C LYS A 811 15.65 -13.65 -41.50
N THR A 812 16.04 -14.34 -42.58
CA THR A 812 16.80 -13.78 -43.71
C THR A 812 15.92 -13.25 -44.84
N ASP A 813 14.62 -13.55 -44.82
CA ASP A 813 13.70 -13.12 -45.85
C ASP A 813 13.36 -11.64 -45.64
N VAL A 814 13.00 -10.95 -46.71
CA VAL A 814 12.60 -9.53 -46.65
C VAL A 814 11.15 -9.39 -47.05
N HIS A 815 10.42 -8.58 -46.29
CA HIS A 815 9.02 -8.32 -46.56
C HIS A 815 8.87 -7.35 -47.72
N LYS A 816 7.83 -7.56 -48.53
CA LYS A 816 7.50 -6.70 -49.67
C LYS A 816 6.35 -5.77 -49.26
N THR A 817 6.50 -4.47 -49.44
CA THR A 817 5.43 -3.48 -49.23
C THR A 817 5.10 -2.80 -50.55
N ASP A 818 3.81 -2.74 -50.90
CA ASP A 818 3.33 -2.06 -52.10
C ASP A 818 1.91 -1.54 -51.87
N LEU A 819 1.77 -0.22 -51.69
CA LEU A 819 0.49 0.46 -51.44
C LEU A 819 0.01 1.23 -52.69
N ASP A 820 0.36 0.75 -53.88
CA ASP A 820 -0.09 1.33 -55.15
C ASP A 820 -1.30 0.57 -55.71
N ALA A 821 -2.50 1.08 -55.42
CA ALA A 821 -3.75 0.49 -55.89
C ALA A 821 -3.91 0.47 -57.42
N THR A 822 -3.12 1.25 -58.17
CA THR A 822 -3.19 1.26 -59.64
C THR A 822 -2.67 -0.03 -60.27
N LYS A 823 -1.90 -0.82 -59.51
CA LYS A 823 -1.35 -2.11 -59.94
C LYS A 823 -2.34 -3.28 -59.83
N LEU A 824 -3.55 -3.05 -59.30
CA LEU A 824 -4.60 -4.06 -59.30
C LEU A 824 -5.22 -4.24 -60.69
N SER A 825 -5.38 -5.50 -61.10
CA SER A 825 -6.10 -5.92 -62.30
C SER A 825 -7.51 -6.38 -61.94
N GLY A 826 -8.53 -5.70 -62.47
CA GLY A 826 -9.94 -5.92 -62.14
C GLY A 826 -10.29 -5.54 -60.69
N GLY A 827 -11.33 -6.17 -60.16
CA GLY A 827 -11.82 -5.91 -58.80
C GLY A 827 -12.81 -4.75 -58.71
N ASP A 828 -13.07 -4.06 -59.82
CA ASP A 828 -14.22 -3.19 -60.07
C ASP A 828 -15.37 -3.91 -60.79
N ASP A 829 -15.16 -5.18 -61.14
CA ASP A 829 -15.99 -6.03 -61.98
C ASP A 829 -16.47 -7.33 -61.29
N LEU A 830 -16.34 -7.43 -59.96
CA LEU A 830 -16.87 -8.59 -59.22
C LEU A 830 -18.40 -8.64 -59.29
N ASP A 831 -18.94 -9.85 -59.46
CA ASP A 831 -20.36 -10.05 -59.72
C ASP A 831 -21.25 -9.57 -58.54
N PRO A 832 -22.11 -8.57 -58.74
CA PRO A 832 -22.93 -7.98 -57.68
C PRO A 832 -24.04 -8.92 -57.16
N ASP A 833 -24.41 -9.96 -57.91
CA ASP A 833 -25.40 -10.95 -57.45
C ASP A 833 -24.82 -11.88 -56.39
N PHE A 834 -23.49 -12.00 -56.33
CA PHE A 834 -22.78 -12.86 -55.40
C PHE A 834 -21.98 -12.08 -54.36
N VAL A 835 -21.36 -10.95 -54.72
CA VAL A 835 -20.48 -10.18 -53.83
C VAL A 835 -21.20 -8.99 -53.20
N LEU A 836 -21.47 -9.09 -51.90
CA LEU A 836 -22.33 -8.18 -51.14
C LEU A 836 -21.58 -6.95 -50.60
N SER A 837 -20.31 -7.10 -50.22
CA SER A 837 -19.47 -6.03 -49.70
C SER A 837 -17.99 -6.35 -49.83
N SER A 838 -17.18 -5.30 -49.85
CA SER A 838 -15.72 -5.37 -49.94
C SER A 838 -15.09 -4.63 -48.78
N ARG A 839 -14.05 -5.21 -48.17
CA ARG A 839 -13.41 -4.64 -46.98
C ARG A 839 -11.91 -4.94 -46.95
N VAL A 840 -11.12 -3.91 -46.68
CA VAL A 840 -9.68 -4.00 -46.44
C VAL A 840 -9.37 -3.38 -45.09
N ARG A 841 -8.63 -4.09 -44.23
CA ARG A 841 -8.16 -3.55 -42.96
C ARG A 841 -6.70 -3.85 -42.68
N THR A 842 -6.04 -3.03 -41.88
CA THR A 842 -4.72 -3.33 -41.33
C THR A 842 -4.52 -2.73 -39.94
N GLY A 843 -3.58 -3.29 -39.18
CA GLY A 843 -3.04 -2.66 -37.97
C GLY A 843 -1.84 -1.75 -38.29
N ARG A 844 -1.64 -0.70 -37.50
CA ARG A 844 -0.37 0.08 -37.49
C ARG A 844 0.00 0.49 -36.06
N SER A 845 1.30 0.39 -35.75
CA SER A 845 1.89 0.82 -34.48
C SER A 845 2.81 2.03 -34.67
N ILE A 846 2.91 2.88 -33.65
CA ILE A 846 3.59 4.18 -33.71
C ILE A 846 4.96 4.09 -33.06
N ARG A 847 6.01 4.40 -33.81
CA ARG A 847 7.40 4.35 -33.35
C ARG A 847 7.63 5.27 -32.15
N GLY A 848 8.38 4.77 -31.16
CA GLY A 848 8.74 5.50 -29.94
C GLY A 848 7.74 5.37 -28.78
N TYR A 849 6.71 4.55 -28.91
CA TYR A 849 5.78 4.18 -27.85
C TYR A 849 5.79 2.66 -27.66
N ALA A 850 5.65 2.18 -26.42
CA ALA A 850 5.40 0.76 -26.17
C ALA A 850 4.06 0.32 -26.81
N LEU A 851 3.98 -0.96 -27.19
CA LEU A 851 2.78 -1.58 -27.75
C LEU A 851 1.70 -1.77 -26.66
N PRO A 852 0.41 -1.97 -27.02
CA PRO A 852 -0.71 -2.07 -26.08
C PRO A 852 -0.55 -2.98 -24.85
N PRO A 853 0.20 -4.11 -24.89
CA PRO A 853 0.50 -4.91 -23.71
C PRO A 853 1.21 -4.13 -22.60
N MET A 854 2.13 -3.24 -22.97
CA MET A 854 3.11 -2.62 -22.08
C MET A 854 3.03 -1.11 -21.98
N CYS A 855 2.27 -0.43 -22.86
CA CYS A 855 2.17 1.02 -22.79
C CYS A 855 1.63 1.48 -21.43
N SER A 856 2.27 2.52 -20.90
CA SER A 856 1.78 3.25 -19.74
C SER A 856 0.50 4.00 -20.09
N ARG A 857 -0.27 4.42 -19.08
CA ARG A 857 -1.47 5.24 -19.33
C ARG A 857 -1.14 6.53 -20.06
N HIS A 858 0.01 7.13 -19.74
CA HIS A 858 0.48 8.34 -20.39
C HIS A 858 0.76 8.11 -21.88
N GLU A 859 1.50 7.05 -22.21
CA GLU A 859 1.78 6.70 -23.61
C GLU A 859 0.49 6.40 -24.38
N ARG A 860 -0.45 5.67 -23.78
CA ARG A 860 -1.74 5.35 -24.42
C ARG A 860 -2.54 6.60 -24.78
N ARG A 861 -2.63 7.57 -23.86
CA ARG A 861 -3.25 8.89 -24.11
C ARG A 861 -2.51 9.70 -25.17
N GLU A 862 -1.19 9.59 -25.21
CA GLU A 862 -0.40 10.29 -26.22
C GLU A 862 -0.61 9.67 -27.60
N VAL A 863 -0.70 8.35 -27.72
CA VAL A 863 -1.11 7.66 -28.95
C VAL A 863 -2.50 8.11 -29.40
N GLU A 864 -3.48 8.16 -28.48
CA GLU A 864 -4.82 8.70 -28.79
C GLU A 864 -4.74 10.12 -29.33
N ARG A 865 -4.01 11.01 -28.65
CA ARG A 865 -3.87 12.42 -29.05
C ARG A 865 -3.25 12.54 -30.43
N ILE A 866 -2.17 11.79 -30.72
CA ILE A 866 -1.50 11.80 -32.01
C ILE A 866 -2.45 11.36 -33.12
N VAL A 867 -3.12 10.22 -32.93
CA VAL A 867 -3.97 9.63 -33.98
C VAL A 867 -5.23 10.47 -34.20
N SER A 868 -5.92 10.89 -33.13
CA SER A 868 -7.12 11.73 -33.25
C SER A 868 -6.82 13.10 -33.86
N THR A 869 -5.65 13.71 -33.56
CA THR A 869 -5.21 14.96 -34.20
C THR A 869 -4.93 14.75 -35.69
N ALA A 870 -4.24 13.66 -36.06
CA ALA A 870 -3.96 13.35 -37.46
C ALA A 870 -5.26 13.17 -38.26
N LEU A 871 -6.22 12.43 -37.70
CA LEU A 871 -7.52 12.18 -38.31
C LEU A 871 -8.40 13.43 -38.40
N GLY A 872 -8.34 14.32 -37.40
CA GLY A 872 -9.08 15.59 -37.41
C GLY A 872 -8.58 16.60 -38.45
N ASN A 873 -7.35 16.44 -38.95
CA ASN A 873 -6.77 17.29 -40.00
C ASN A 873 -7.05 16.77 -41.42
N LEU A 874 -7.70 15.61 -41.57
CA LEU A 874 -8.06 15.08 -42.87
C LEU A 874 -9.23 15.87 -43.49
N GLY A 875 -9.20 16.00 -44.82
CA GLY A 875 -10.23 16.70 -45.59
C GLY A 875 -10.75 15.86 -46.75
N GLY A 876 -11.74 16.40 -47.48
CA GLY A 876 -12.37 15.70 -48.61
C GLY A 876 -13.13 14.46 -48.15
N GLU A 877 -13.01 13.34 -48.90
CA GLU A 877 -13.66 12.06 -48.57
C GLU A 877 -13.22 11.46 -47.21
N PHE A 878 -12.11 11.95 -46.65
CA PHE A 878 -11.60 11.54 -45.34
C PHE A 878 -11.98 12.50 -44.21
N SER A 879 -12.89 13.44 -44.43
CA SER A 879 -13.43 14.26 -43.33
C SER A 879 -14.33 13.39 -42.45
N GLY A 880 -14.17 13.48 -41.12
CA GLY A 880 -14.87 12.58 -40.19
C GLY A 880 -14.89 13.06 -38.75
N LYS A 881 -15.43 12.22 -37.86
CA LYS A 881 -15.58 12.51 -36.42
C LYS A 881 -14.90 11.43 -35.58
N TYR A 882 -14.21 11.85 -34.51
CA TYR A 882 -13.68 10.98 -33.47
C TYR A 882 -14.68 10.84 -32.32
N TYR A 883 -14.87 9.61 -31.85
CA TYR A 883 -15.73 9.20 -30.77
C TYR A 883 -14.87 8.49 -29.71
N PRO A 884 -14.43 9.18 -28.65
CA PRO A 884 -13.76 8.52 -27.54
C PRO A 884 -14.75 7.58 -26.84
N LEU A 885 -14.33 6.36 -26.51
CA LEU A 885 -15.17 5.43 -25.72
C LEU A 885 -15.48 6.00 -24.34
N LYS A 886 -14.53 6.73 -23.76
CA LYS A 886 -14.73 7.42 -22.49
C LYS A 886 -15.64 8.63 -22.68
N GLY A 887 -16.84 8.56 -22.10
CA GLY A 887 -17.84 9.63 -22.16
C GLY A 887 -18.71 9.61 -23.41
N MET A 888 -18.67 8.53 -24.20
CA MET A 888 -19.60 8.27 -25.31
C MET A 888 -21.04 8.23 -24.79
N THR A 889 -21.98 8.85 -25.50
CA THR A 889 -23.40 8.79 -25.12
C THR A 889 -24.02 7.46 -25.54
N GLU A 890 -25.14 7.06 -24.92
CA GLU A 890 -25.85 5.83 -25.28
C GLU A 890 -26.33 5.85 -26.75
N GLU A 891 -26.71 7.02 -27.27
CA GLU A 891 -27.11 7.17 -28.67
C GLU A 891 -25.92 7.00 -29.62
N GLU A 892 -24.77 7.59 -29.31
CA GLU A 892 -23.54 7.40 -30.08
C GLU A 892 -23.09 5.94 -30.06
N GLN A 893 -23.17 5.31 -28.89
CA GLN A 893 -22.83 3.91 -28.71
C GLN A 893 -23.75 3.01 -29.54
N GLN A 894 -25.08 3.20 -29.45
CA GLN A 894 -26.04 2.41 -30.21
C GLN A 894 -25.87 2.61 -31.71
N GLN A 895 -25.62 3.84 -32.18
CA GLN A 895 -25.36 4.11 -33.59
C GLN A 895 -24.11 3.36 -34.08
N LEU A 896 -23.03 3.34 -33.30
CA LEU A 896 -21.81 2.61 -33.65
C LEU A 896 -21.99 1.08 -33.58
N ILE A 897 -22.90 0.58 -32.74
CA ILE A 897 -23.31 -0.84 -32.74
C ILE A 897 -24.07 -1.17 -34.04
N ASP A 898 -25.05 -0.35 -34.39
CA ASP A 898 -25.89 -0.53 -35.58
C ASP A 898 -25.08 -0.45 -36.88
N ASP A 899 -24.02 0.38 -36.90
CA ASP A 899 -23.07 0.46 -38.01
C ASP A 899 -22.04 -0.68 -38.02
N HIS A 900 -21.99 -1.52 -36.97
CA HIS A 900 -20.96 -2.53 -36.71
C HIS A 900 -19.54 -1.95 -36.57
N PHE A 901 -19.42 -0.74 -36.01
CA PHE A 901 -18.16 -0.01 -35.84
C PHE A 901 -17.62 -0.07 -34.41
N LEU A 902 -18.48 -0.32 -33.41
CA LEU A 902 -18.07 -0.41 -32.01
C LEU A 902 -17.20 -1.65 -31.75
N PHE A 903 -16.16 -1.49 -30.92
CA PHE A 903 -15.43 -2.61 -30.34
C PHE A 903 -15.58 -2.60 -28.81
N ASP A 904 -15.69 -3.79 -28.23
CA ASP A 904 -15.97 -3.97 -26.80
C ASP A 904 -14.71 -4.14 -25.96
N LYS A 905 -14.89 -4.05 -24.64
CA LYS A 905 -13.84 -4.38 -23.67
C LYS A 905 -13.33 -5.78 -23.94
N PRO A 906 -12.01 -5.99 -24.03
CA PRO A 906 -11.46 -7.34 -24.14
C PRO A 906 -11.84 -8.18 -22.92
N VAL A 907 -12.58 -9.26 -23.15
CA VAL A 907 -12.94 -10.26 -22.13
C VAL A 907 -12.22 -11.59 -22.33
N SER A 908 -11.64 -11.81 -23.52
CA SER A 908 -10.89 -13.01 -23.83
C SER A 908 -9.61 -13.09 -22.97
N PRO A 909 -9.32 -14.25 -22.35
CA PRO A 909 -8.05 -14.50 -21.65
C PRO A 909 -6.81 -14.16 -22.49
N LEU A 910 -6.89 -14.28 -23.83
CA LEU A 910 -5.77 -13.92 -24.71
C LEU A 910 -5.39 -12.44 -24.58
N LEU A 911 -6.38 -11.54 -24.55
CA LEU A 911 -6.13 -10.10 -24.52
C LEU A 911 -5.96 -9.59 -23.09
N THR A 912 -6.66 -10.19 -22.12
CA THR A 912 -6.58 -9.78 -20.72
C THR A 912 -5.26 -10.22 -20.08
N CYS A 913 -4.77 -11.44 -20.32
CA CYS A 913 -3.46 -11.91 -19.84
C CYS A 913 -2.28 -11.21 -20.53
N ALA A 914 -2.47 -10.71 -21.76
CA ALA A 914 -1.51 -9.85 -22.45
C ALA A 914 -1.47 -8.40 -21.91
N GLY A 915 -2.36 -8.02 -20.99
CA GLY A 915 -2.41 -6.67 -20.44
C GLY A 915 -3.05 -5.61 -21.36
N MET A 916 -3.70 -6.00 -22.46
CA MET A 916 -4.31 -5.06 -23.41
C MET A 916 -5.61 -4.41 -22.87
N ALA A 917 -6.26 -5.07 -21.91
CA ALA A 917 -7.49 -4.61 -21.26
C ALA A 917 -7.27 -3.57 -20.13
N ARG A 918 -6.02 -3.25 -19.77
CA ARG A 918 -5.68 -2.31 -18.67
C ARG A 918 -6.26 -0.91 -18.93
N ASP A 919 -6.68 -0.22 -17.88
CA ASP A 919 -7.18 1.16 -17.93
C ASP A 919 -8.45 1.37 -18.79
N TRP A 920 -9.23 0.33 -19.07
CA TRP A 920 -10.39 0.44 -19.97
C TRP A 920 -11.50 1.38 -19.42
N PRO A 921 -12.14 2.25 -20.25
CA PRO A 921 -11.93 2.52 -21.68
C PRO A 921 -10.99 3.72 -21.96
N ASP A 922 -10.14 4.10 -21.02
CA ASP A 922 -9.31 5.31 -21.11
C ASP A 922 -8.42 5.28 -22.36
N ALA A 923 -8.43 6.39 -23.11
CA ALA A 923 -7.68 6.59 -24.35
C ALA A 923 -7.96 5.59 -25.48
N ARG A 924 -9.18 5.03 -25.53
CA ARG A 924 -9.67 4.23 -26.66
C ARG A 924 -10.80 4.97 -27.34
N GLY A 925 -10.93 4.77 -28.65
CA GLY A 925 -12.00 5.39 -29.42
C GLY A 925 -12.03 4.97 -30.87
N ILE A 926 -13.02 5.53 -31.56
CA ILE A 926 -13.37 5.18 -32.93
C ILE A 926 -13.45 6.47 -33.72
N TRP A 927 -12.85 6.50 -34.90
CA TRP A 927 -13.04 7.58 -35.86
C TRP A 927 -13.60 6.99 -37.15
N HIS A 928 -14.56 7.64 -37.80
CA HIS A 928 -14.95 7.30 -39.16
C HIS A 928 -15.21 8.54 -39.99
N ASN A 929 -15.05 8.42 -41.31
CA ASN A 929 -15.40 9.48 -42.25
C ASN A 929 -16.92 9.64 -42.35
N ASN A 930 -17.37 10.77 -42.90
CA ASN A 930 -18.79 11.10 -43.02
C ASN A 930 -19.60 10.06 -43.82
N ASP A 931 -18.96 9.44 -44.82
CA ASP A 931 -19.60 8.45 -45.69
C ASP A 931 -19.61 7.03 -45.10
N LYS A 932 -19.02 6.83 -43.90
CA LYS A 932 -18.92 5.52 -43.23
C LYS A 932 -18.18 4.45 -44.06
N THR A 933 -17.24 4.87 -44.91
CA THR A 933 -16.46 4.03 -45.82
C THR A 933 -14.97 3.92 -45.45
N PHE A 934 -14.50 4.72 -44.49
CA PHE A 934 -13.17 4.66 -43.89
C PHE A 934 -13.26 4.87 -42.37
N LEU A 935 -12.70 3.94 -41.60
CA LEU A 935 -12.86 3.78 -40.15
C LEU A 935 -11.50 3.50 -39.51
N VAL A 936 -11.24 4.06 -38.33
CA VAL A 936 -10.03 3.83 -37.55
C VAL A 936 -10.40 3.54 -36.10
N TRP A 937 -10.00 2.38 -35.59
CA TRP A 937 -10.00 2.10 -34.15
C TRP A 937 -8.67 2.51 -33.55
N ILE A 938 -8.71 3.07 -32.34
CA ILE A 938 -7.54 3.56 -31.61
C ILE A 938 -7.37 2.78 -30.31
N ASN A 939 -6.16 2.25 -30.08
CA ASN A 939 -5.72 1.57 -28.85
C ASN A 939 -6.52 0.29 -28.45
N GLU A 940 -6.92 -0.51 -29.45
CA GLU A 940 -7.59 -1.80 -29.26
C GLU A 940 -6.55 -2.93 -29.05
N GLU A 941 -6.20 -3.72 -30.08
CA GLU A 941 -5.12 -4.73 -30.06
C GLU A 941 -3.75 -4.13 -30.46
N ASP A 942 -3.79 -3.16 -31.38
CA ASP A 942 -2.67 -2.36 -31.86
C ASP A 942 -2.95 -0.86 -31.57
N HIS A 943 -1.99 0.04 -31.83
CA HIS A 943 -2.26 1.48 -31.68
C HIS A 943 -3.38 1.96 -32.59
N THR A 944 -3.43 1.45 -33.81
CA THR A 944 -4.50 1.76 -34.77
C THR A 944 -4.90 0.55 -35.57
N ARG A 945 -6.20 0.43 -35.88
CA ARG A 945 -6.73 -0.48 -36.89
C ARG A 945 -7.49 0.33 -37.93
N LEU A 946 -6.92 0.46 -39.12
CA LEU A 946 -7.50 1.22 -40.23
C LEU A 946 -8.29 0.30 -41.14
N ILE A 947 -9.47 0.73 -41.56
CA ILE A 947 -10.47 -0.07 -42.26
C ILE A 947 -11.04 0.79 -43.39
N SER A 948 -11.01 0.28 -44.61
CA SER A 948 -11.77 0.80 -45.75
C SER A 948 -12.79 -0.25 -46.16
N MET A 949 -14.02 0.17 -46.42
CA MET A 949 -15.08 -0.75 -46.84
C MET A 949 -16.22 -0.05 -47.58
N GLU A 950 -16.96 -0.81 -48.37
CA GLU A 950 -18.21 -0.37 -48.99
C GLU A 950 -19.08 -1.57 -49.38
N LYS A 951 -20.37 -1.30 -49.67
CA LYS A 951 -21.28 -2.29 -50.26
C LYS A 951 -20.89 -2.57 -51.71
N GLY A 952 -21.11 -3.82 -52.15
CA GLY A 952 -20.75 -4.32 -53.48
C GLY A 952 -19.30 -4.80 -53.60
N GLY A 953 -18.96 -5.25 -54.79
CA GLY A 953 -17.70 -5.92 -55.11
C GLY A 953 -16.55 -5.04 -55.60
N ASN A 954 -16.63 -3.70 -55.48
CA ASN A 954 -15.56 -2.82 -55.99
C ASN A 954 -14.36 -2.74 -55.02
N MET A 955 -13.66 -3.87 -54.91
CA MET A 955 -12.43 -4.01 -54.11
C MET A 955 -11.34 -3.03 -54.54
N LYS A 956 -11.27 -2.68 -55.83
CA LYS A 956 -10.28 -1.74 -56.37
C LYS A 956 -10.42 -0.36 -55.73
N ARG A 957 -11.65 0.19 -55.71
CA ARG A 957 -11.94 1.48 -55.06
C ARG A 957 -11.76 1.43 -53.54
N VAL A 958 -12.16 0.32 -52.91
CA VAL A 958 -11.93 0.12 -51.46
C VAL A 958 -10.43 0.17 -51.14
N PHE A 959 -9.60 -0.51 -51.93
CA PHE A 959 -8.16 -0.56 -51.73
C PHE A 959 -7.47 0.77 -52.08
N GLU A 960 -7.94 1.48 -53.10
CA GLU A 960 -7.47 2.84 -53.42
C GLU A 960 -7.72 3.80 -52.26
N ARG A 961 -8.96 3.83 -51.74
CA ARG A 961 -9.31 4.63 -50.56
C ARG A 961 -8.49 4.23 -49.32
N PHE A 962 -8.24 2.93 -49.15
CA PHE A 962 -7.40 2.41 -48.07
C PHE A 962 -5.96 2.92 -48.15
N CYS A 963 -5.33 2.84 -49.33
CA CYS A 963 -3.95 3.29 -49.54
C CYS A 963 -3.84 4.81 -49.37
N ASN A 964 -4.77 5.58 -49.95
CA ASN A 964 -4.83 7.03 -49.81
C ASN A 964 -5.01 7.45 -48.35
N GLY A 965 -5.96 6.83 -47.64
CA GLY A 965 -6.23 7.09 -46.24
C GLY A 965 -5.03 6.81 -45.34
N LEU A 966 -4.37 5.65 -45.53
CA LEU A 966 -3.14 5.31 -44.80
C LEU A 966 -2.03 6.36 -45.01
N ASN A 967 -1.76 6.71 -46.27
CA ASN A 967 -0.72 7.67 -46.62
C ASN A 967 -1.01 9.07 -46.05
N LEU A 968 -2.27 9.48 -46.04
CA LEU A 968 -2.69 10.76 -45.45
C LEU A 968 -2.54 10.76 -43.93
N VAL A 969 -2.98 9.71 -43.23
CA VAL A 969 -2.82 9.59 -41.77
C VAL A 969 -1.33 9.61 -41.40
N GLU A 970 -0.50 8.85 -42.10
CA GLU A 970 0.94 8.84 -41.84
C GLU A 970 1.59 10.20 -42.13
N LYS A 971 1.17 10.89 -43.20
CA LYS A 971 1.65 12.23 -43.54
C LYS A 971 1.33 13.23 -42.42
N GLU A 972 0.13 13.21 -41.87
CA GLU A 972 -0.24 14.08 -40.74
C GLU A 972 0.53 13.71 -39.47
N MET A 973 0.71 12.41 -39.18
CA MET A 973 1.55 11.96 -38.07
C MET A 973 3.01 12.42 -38.19
N LYS A 974 3.58 12.41 -39.41
CA LYS A 974 4.94 12.89 -39.68
C LYS A 974 5.12 14.37 -39.36
N LYS A 975 4.08 15.20 -39.51
CA LYS A 975 4.12 16.62 -39.09
C LYS A 975 4.30 16.77 -37.57
N MET A 976 3.90 15.77 -36.79
CA MET A 976 4.11 15.71 -35.33
C MET A 976 5.41 14.98 -34.94
N GLY A 977 6.30 14.70 -35.90
CA GLY A 977 7.55 13.99 -35.66
C GLY A 977 7.36 12.49 -35.35
N LYS A 978 6.26 11.90 -35.79
CA LYS A 978 5.92 10.48 -35.55
C LYS A 978 5.89 9.69 -36.85
N ALA A 979 6.15 8.39 -36.75
CA ALA A 979 6.13 7.45 -37.88
C ALA A 979 5.59 6.09 -37.44
N TYR A 980 5.22 5.24 -38.39
CA TYR A 980 4.88 3.86 -38.08
C TYR A 980 6.14 3.03 -37.76
N MET A 981 5.96 2.00 -36.94
CA MET A 981 6.99 0.96 -36.73
C MET A 981 7.08 0.11 -38.00
N TRP A 982 8.25 0.06 -38.61
CA TRP A 982 8.50 -0.66 -39.86
C TRP A 982 9.98 -1.05 -39.95
N ASN A 983 10.26 -2.24 -40.45
CA ASN A 983 11.60 -2.65 -40.87
C ASN A 983 11.56 -3.57 -42.10
N GLU A 984 12.71 -3.76 -42.74
CA GLU A 984 12.82 -4.47 -44.03
C GLU A 984 12.44 -5.96 -43.92
N HIS A 985 12.74 -6.60 -42.79
CA HIS A 985 12.48 -8.03 -42.57
C HIS A 985 11.00 -8.30 -42.25
N LEU A 986 10.43 -7.57 -41.29
CA LEU A 986 9.10 -7.81 -40.73
C LEU A 986 8.00 -6.94 -41.34
N GLY A 987 8.33 -5.99 -42.22
CA GLY A 987 7.37 -4.99 -42.67
C GLY A 987 6.89 -4.11 -41.52
N TYR A 988 5.59 -3.84 -41.47
CA TYR A 988 4.99 -3.12 -40.35
C TYR A 988 4.95 -3.99 -39.09
N VAL A 989 5.47 -3.44 -38.00
CA VAL A 989 5.57 -4.13 -36.70
C VAL A 989 4.30 -3.89 -35.90
N LEU A 990 3.69 -4.98 -35.41
CA LEU A 990 2.43 -4.98 -34.66
C LEU A 990 2.57 -5.81 -33.37
N THR A 991 1.53 -5.77 -32.53
CA THR A 991 1.54 -6.45 -31.22
C THR A 991 1.64 -7.97 -31.35
N CYS A 992 0.85 -8.56 -32.23
CA CYS A 992 0.79 -10.01 -32.42
C CYS A 992 1.64 -10.41 -33.63
N PRO A 993 2.54 -11.42 -33.50
CA PRO A 993 3.34 -11.94 -34.62
C PRO A 993 2.51 -12.35 -35.85
N SER A 994 1.25 -12.77 -35.68
CA SER A 994 0.38 -13.14 -36.81
C SER A 994 -0.03 -11.96 -37.68
N ASN A 995 0.10 -10.73 -37.20
CA ASN A 995 -0.28 -9.52 -37.92
C ASN A 995 0.94 -8.80 -38.55
N LEU A 996 2.17 -9.30 -38.41
CA LEU A 996 3.36 -8.69 -39.03
C LEU A 996 3.26 -8.62 -40.56
N GLY A 997 4.15 -7.84 -41.17
CA GLY A 997 4.23 -7.64 -42.61
C GLY A 997 3.29 -6.53 -43.05
N THR A 998 2.29 -6.90 -43.84
CA THR A 998 1.25 -5.96 -44.28
C THR A 998 0.27 -5.61 -43.16
N GLY A 999 0.07 -6.53 -42.21
CA GLY A 999 -1.07 -6.55 -41.29
C GLY A 999 -2.44 -6.63 -41.98
N LEU A 1000 -2.46 -6.83 -43.30
CA LEU A 1000 -3.61 -6.59 -44.15
C LEU A 1000 -4.53 -7.80 -44.18
N ARG A 1001 -5.79 -7.58 -43.84
CA ARG A 1001 -6.89 -8.48 -44.15
C ARG A 1001 -7.81 -7.83 -45.17
N ALA A 1002 -7.72 -8.27 -46.42
CA ALA A 1002 -8.66 -7.96 -47.47
C ALA A 1002 -9.63 -9.13 -47.64
N GLY A 1003 -10.92 -8.83 -47.78
CA GLY A 1003 -11.93 -9.83 -47.96
C GLY A 1003 -13.25 -9.26 -48.46
N VAL A 1004 -14.08 -10.17 -48.95
CA VAL A 1004 -15.44 -9.85 -49.42
C VAL A 1004 -16.45 -10.74 -48.71
N HIS A 1005 -17.65 -10.20 -48.50
CA HIS A 1005 -18.80 -11.05 -48.23
C HIS A 1005 -19.33 -11.56 -49.57
N VAL A 1006 -19.23 -12.87 -49.78
CA VAL A 1006 -19.66 -13.53 -51.02
C VAL A 1006 -20.65 -14.65 -50.72
N LYS A 1007 -21.71 -14.72 -51.52
CA LYS A 1007 -22.75 -15.72 -51.47
C LYS A 1007 -22.34 -16.95 -52.30
N LEU A 1008 -22.21 -18.10 -51.66
CA LEU A 1008 -21.71 -19.35 -52.24
C LEU A 1008 -22.57 -20.53 -51.77
N GLU A 1009 -23.86 -20.53 -52.11
CA GLU A 1009 -24.83 -21.51 -51.60
C GLU A 1009 -24.43 -22.95 -51.91
N LYS A 1010 -24.03 -23.24 -53.15
CA LYS A 1010 -23.66 -24.59 -53.59
C LYS A 1010 -22.24 -24.95 -53.20
N MET A 1011 -21.29 -24.06 -53.43
CA MET A 1011 -19.88 -24.29 -53.10
C MET A 1011 -19.70 -24.52 -51.60
N SER A 1012 -20.47 -23.83 -50.74
CA SER A 1012 -20.36 -23.97 -49.28
C SER A 1012 -20.64 -25.37 -48.74
N THR A 1013 -21.40 -26.19 -49.48
CA THR A 1013 -21.73 -27.58 -49.12
C THR A 1013 -20.97 -28.61 -49.96
N HIS A 1014 -20.12 -28.14 -50.89
CA HIS A 1014 -19.34 -28.99 -51.77
C HIS A 1014 -18.09 -29.54 -51.05
N GLU A 1015 -17.81 -30.83 -51.19
CA GLU A 1015 -16.71 -31.52 -50.47
C GLU A 1015 -15.31 -30.92 -50.74
N LYS A 1016 -15.12 -30.32 -51.92
CA LYS A 1016 -13.84 -29.70 -52.34
C LYS A 1016 -13.65 -28.25 -51.88
N PHE A 1017 -14.58 -27.65 -51.13
CA PHE A 1017 -14.50 -26.22 -50.80
C PHE A 1017 -13.26 -25.84 -50.02
N ASP A 1018 -12.93 -26.61 -48.98
CA ASP A 1018 -11.73 -26.36 -48.18
C ASP A 1018 -10.44 -26.58 -49.00
N GLU A 1019 -10.41 -27.59 -49.88
CA GLU A 1019 -9.30 -27.83 -50.79
C GLU A 1019 -9.08 -26.64 -51.77
N VAL A 1020 -10.16 -26.09 -52.33
CA VAL A 1020 -10.09 -24.92 -53.21
C VAL A 1020 -9.54 -23.71 -52.45
N LEU A 1021 -10.04 -23.43 -51.24
CA LEU A 1021 -9.56 -22.32 -50.43
C LEU A 1021 -8.09 -22.46 -50.05
N GLU A 1022 -7.66 -23.67 -49.67
CA GLU A 1022 -6.26 -23.97 -49.34
C GLU A 1022 -5.35 -23.69 -50.55
N LYS A 1023 -5.72 -24.17 -51.74
CA LYS A 1023 -4.94 -23.95 -52.98
C LYS A 1023 -4.92 -22.48 -53.42
N LEU A 1024 -5.99 -21.73 -53.16
CA LEU A 1024 -6.05 -20.28 -53.40
C LEU A 1024 -5.40 -19.45 -52.29
N ASN A 1025 -4.95 -20.10 -51.22
CA ASN A 1025 -4.40 -19.43 -50.04
C ASN A 1025 -5.38 -18.42 -49.40
N LEU A 1026 -6.66 -18.76 -49.41
CA LEU A 1026 -7.76 -17.99 -48.83
C LEU A 1026 -8.33 -18.69 -47.60
N GLN A 1027 -9.01 -17.93 -46.75
CA GLN A 1027 -9.71 -18.44 -45.58
C GLN A 1027 -11.16 -17.96 -45.58
N LYS A 1028 -12.06 -18.79 -45.04
CA LYS A 1028 -13.49 -18.47 -44.85
C LYS A 1028 -13.83 -18.21 -43.39
N ARG A 1029 -14.77 -17.31 -43.13
CA ARG A 1029 -15.43 -17.09 -41.83
C ARG A 1029 -16.93 -16.87 -42.01
N GLY A 1030 -17.71 -17.03 -40.95
CA GLY A 1030 -19.13 -16.69 -40.95
C GLY A 1030 -19.40 -15.19 -41.04
N THR A 1031 -20.67 -14.81 -41.15
CA THR A 1031 -21.13 -13.46 -41.52
C THR A 1031 -20.80 -12.39 -40.47
N GLY A 1032 -20.56 -12.77 -39.21
CA GLY A 1032 -20.19 -11.86 -38.12
C GLY A 1032 -18.69 -11.86 -37.76
N GLY A 1033 -17.83 -12.59 -38.49
CA GLY A 1033 -16.39 -12.66 -38.23
C GLY A 1033 -15.92 -13.99 -37.62
N VAL A 1034 -14.85 -13.94 -36.81
CA VAL A 1034 -14.22 -15.13 -36.19
C VAL A 1034 -15.25 -15.88 -35.35
N ASP A 1035 -15.34 -17.20 -35.53
CA ASP A 1035 -16.21 -18.10 -34.77
C ASP A 1035 -17.73 -17.84 -34.90
N THR A 1036 -18.15 -17.10 -35.94
CA THR A 1036 -19.58 -16.94 -36.26
C THR A 1036 -20.02 -17.95 -37.33
N ALA A 1037 -21.30 -18.35 -37.30
CA ALA A 1037 -21.88 -19.21 -38.33
C ALA A 1037 -22.05 -18.42 -39.64
N ALA A 1038 -21.96 -19.12 -40.78
CA ALA A 1038 -22.35 -18.56 -42.06
C ALA A 1038 -23.87 -18.58 -42.18
N GLU A 1039 -24.49 -17.44 -42.46
CA GLU A 1039 -25.93 -17.35 -42.72
C GLU A 1039 -26.21 -17.38 -44.23
N GLY A 1040 -27.13 -18.26 -44.65
CA GLY A 1040 -27.61 -18.30 -46.04
C GLY A 1040 -26.54 -18.57 -47.11
N GLY A 1041 -25.49 -19.33 -46.78
CA GLY A 1041 -24.38 -19.61 -47.71
C GLY A 1041 -23.45 -18.41 -47.95
N THR A 1042 -23.49 -17.37 -47.12
CA THR A 1042 -22.62 -16.19 -47.22
C THR A 1042 -21.38 -16.34 -46.36
N PHE A 1043 -20.20 -16.07 -46.92
CA PHE A 1043 -18.91 -16.18 -46.23
C PHE A 1043 -18.08 -14.91 -46.38
N ASP A 1044 -17.32 -14.57 -45.32
CA ASP A 1044 -16.18 -13.64 -45.40
C ASP A 1044 -14.97 -14.41 -45.94
N ILE A 1045 -14.72 -14.27 -47.24
CA ILE A 1045 -13.56 -14.84 -47.92
C ILE A 1045 -12.44 -13.81 -47.93
N SER A 1046 -11.31 -14.15 -47.31
CA SER A 1046 -10.19 -13.22 -47.12
C SER A 1046 -8.84 -13.89 -47.32
N ASN A 1047 -7.79 -13.10 -47.54
CA ASN A 1047 -6.42 -13.61 -47.60
C ASN A 1047 -6.00 -14.26 -46.26
N ALA A 1048 -5.27 -15.38 -46.33
CA ALA A 1048 -4.73 -16.06 -45.16
C ALA A 1048 -3.37 -15.48 -44.70
N ASP A 1049 -2.50 -15.13 -45.65
CA ASP A 1049 -1.15 -14.65 -45.39
C ASP A 1049 -1.07 -13.14 -45.15
N ARG A 1050 -0.02 -12.71 -44.44
CA ARG A 1050 0.23 -11.30 -44.05
C ARG A 1050 1.68 -10.87 -44.29
N LEU A 1051 2.61 -11.78 -44.10
CA LEU A 1051 4.06 -11.60 -44.21
C LEU A 1051 4.58 -12.24 -45.50
N GLY A 1052 5.71 -11.79 -46.03
CA GLY A 1052 6.28 -12.23 -47.32
C GLY A 1052 5.60 -11.74 -48.62
N HIS A 1053 4.36 -11.23 -48.53
CA HIS A 1053 3.59 -10.73 -49.68
C HIS A 1053 3.31 -9.23 -49.55
N SER A 1054 3.22 -8.52 -50.67
CA SER A 1054 2.81 -7.11 -50.70
C SER A 1054 1.30 -6.94 -50.55
N GLU A 1055 0.85 -5.75 -50.13
CA GLU A 1055 -0.57 -5.42 -50.01
C GLU A 1055 -1.31 -5.58 -51.35
N VAL A 1056 -0.75 -5.08 -52.46
CA VAL A 1056 -1.29 -5.29 -53.82
C VAL A 1056 -1.45 -6.79 -54.10
N SER A 1057 -0.40 -7.59 -53.88
CA SER A 1057 -0.46 -9.02 -54.21
C SER A 1057 -1.51 -9.79 -53.40
N LEU A 1058 -1.71 -9.43 -52.12
CA LEU A 1058 -2.71 -10.07 -51.28
C LEU A 1058 -4.14 -9.68 -51.68
N VAL A 1059 -4.36 -8.43 -52.08
CA VAL A 1059 -5.66 -7.97 -52.57
C VAL A 1059 -5.96 -8.59 -53.94
N GLN A 1060 -4.97 -8.66 -54.84
CA GLN A 1060 -5.12 -9.32 -56.13
C GLN A 1060 -5.49 -10.80 -55.97
N GLN A 1061 -4.83 -11.52 -55.04
CA GLN A 1061 -5.15 -12.91 -54.72
C GLN A 1061 -6.62 -13.09 -54.29
N VAL A 1062 -7.17 -12.15 -53.51
CA VAL A 1062 -8.59 -12.18 -53.12
C VAL A 1062 -9.49 -11.91 -54.32
N ILE A 1063 -9.17 -10.91 -55.16
CA ILE A 1063 -9.95 -10.60 -56.37
C ILE A 1063 -10.03 -11.83 -57.28
N ASP A 1064 -8.89 -12.44 -57.59
CA ASP A 1064 -8.81 -13.59 -58.51
C ASP A 1064 -9.50 -14.83 -57.93
N GLY A 1065 -9.26 -15.12 -56.65
CA GLY A 1065 -9.88 -16.26 -55.99
C GLY A 1065 -11.39 -16.12 -55.84
N VAL A 1066 -11.91 -14.91 -55.57
CA VAL A 1066 -13.36 -14.67 -55.53
C VAL A 1066 -13.98 -14.82 -56.91
N LYS A 1067 -13.34 -14.31 -57.97
CA LYS A 1067 -13.80 -14.54 -59.36
C LYS A 1067 -13.93 -16.02 -59.67
N LEU A 1068 -12.93 -16.82 -59.28
CA LEU A 1068 -12.96 -18.27 -59.48
C LEU A 1068 -14.06 -18.94 -58.67
N LEU A 1069 -14.22 -18.59 -57.39
CA LEU A 1069 -15.28 -19.13 -56.53
C LEU A 1069 -16.67 -18.82 -57.07
N VAL A 1070 -16.90 -17.60 -57.59
CA VAL A 1070 -18.17 -17.22 -58.22
C VAL A 1070 -18.39 -18.00 -59.52
N ALA A 1071 -17.34 -18.22 -60.33
CA ALA A 1071 -17.44 -19.05 -61.53
C ALA A 1071 -17.80 -20.52 -61.20
N MET A 1072 -17.18 -21.08 -60.16
CA MET A 1072 -17.51 -22.41 -59.63
C MET A 1072 -18.95 -22.46 -59.12
N GLU A 1073 -19.37 -21.47 -58.33
CA GLU A 1073 -20.75 -21.38 -57.82
C GLU A 1073 -21.77 -21.36 -58.96
N LYS A 1074 -21.53 -20.58 -60.02
CA LYS A 1074 -22.40 -20.54 -61.20
C LYS A 1074 -22.51 -21.89 -61.90
N LYS A 1075 -21.40 -22.62 -62.05
CA LYS A 1075 -21.41 -23.99 -62.60
C LYS A 1075 -22.20 -24.95 -61.73
N LEU A 1076 -21.98 -24.92 -60.42
CA LEU A 1076 -22.73 -25.76 -59.48
C LEU A 1076 -24.23 -25.44 -59.48
N ILE A 1077 -24.61 -24.16 -59.59
CA ILE A 1077 -26.00 -23.74 -59.76
C ILE A 1077 -26.59 -24.31 -61.06
N ALA A 1078 -25.81 -24.35 -62.14
CA ALA A 1078 -26.20 -24.95 -63.42
C ALA A 1078 -26.16 -26.49 -63.43
N GLY A 1079 -25.70 -27.14 -62.35
CA GLY A 1079 -25.57 -28.60 -62.25
C GLY A 1079 -24.33 -29.17 -62.96
N GLU A 1080 -23.34 -28.35 -63.28
CA GLU A 1080 -22.10 -28.72 -63.96
C GLU A 1080 -20.98 -29.07 -62.96
N SER A 1081 -20.00 -29.88 -63.39
CA SER A 1081 -18.79 -30.15 -62.58
C SER A 1081 -17.85 -28.94 -62.55
N ILE A 1082 -17.18 -28.75 -61.41
CA ILE A 1082 -16.15 -27.71 -61.18
C ILE A 1082 -14.72 -28.23 -61.34
N ASP A 1083 -14.53 -29.50 -61.74
CA ASP A 1083 -13.21 -30.15 -61.78
C ASP A 1083 -12.22 -29.43 -62.71
N ASP A 1084 -12.71 -28.87 -63.82
CA ASP A 1084 -11.91 -28.11 -64.79
C ASP A 1084 -11.49 -26.71 -64.28
N LEU A 1085 -12.10 -26.26 -63.18
CA LEU A 1085 -11.79 -24.98 -62.53
C LEU A 1085 -10.89 -25.15 -61.30
N MET A 1086 -10.47 -26.38 -60.96
CA MET A 1086 -9.63 -26.62 -59.79
C MET A 1086 -8.30 -25.85 -59.89
N PRO A 1087 -7.93 -25.04 -58.87
CA PRO A 1087 -6.68 -24.29 -58.89
C PRO A 1087 -5.47 -25.23 -59.05
N GLY A 1088 -4.55 -24.88 -59.95
CA GLY A 1088 -3.29 -25.60 -60.15
C GLY A 1088 -3.28 -26.77 -61.15
N GLN A 1089 -4.32 -26.94 -62.00
CA GLN A 1089 -4.36 -28.01 -63.01
C GLN A 1089 -3.85 -27.64 -64.43
N THR A 1090 -3.40 -26.41 -64.68
CA THR A 1090 -2.77 -26.02 -65.96
C THR A 1090 -1.34 -25.49 -65.75
N SER A 1091 -0.38 -26.19 -66.34
CA SER A 1091 0.96 -25.66 -66.60
C SER A 1091 0.88 -24.68 -67.76
N VAL A 1092 0.91 -23.38 -67.44
CA VAL A 1092 1.26 -22.36 -68.42
C VAL A 1092 2.32 -21.47 -67.78
N GLU A 1093 3.52 -21.55 -68.36
CA GLU A 1093 4.65 -20.66 -68.12
C GLU A 1093 4.18 -19.21 -68.22
N HIS A 1094 4.29 -18.44 -67.14
CA HIS A 1094 4.40 -16.99 -67.25
C HIS A 1094 5.84 -16.59 -66.98
N GLU A 1095 6.47 -16.18 -68.09
CA GLU A 1095 7.80 -15.63 -68.21
C GLU A 1095 8.06 -14.54 -67.15
N THR A 1096 9.14 -14.75 -66.42
CA THR A 1096 9.87 -13.68 -65.72
C THR A 1096 10.37 -12.65 -66.73
N ASN A 1097 9.88 -11.41 -66.65
CA ASN A 1097 10.60 -10.25 -67.15
C ASN A 1097 10.40 -9.04 -66.22
N VAL A 1098 11.52 -8.69 -65.57
CA VAL A 1098 11.89 -7.50 -64.78
C VAL A 1098 11.24 -7.30 -63.41
#